data_AF-A0A3R7NH08-F1
#
_entry.id   AF-A0A3R7NH08-F1
#
_cell.length_a   1.000
_cell.length_b   1.000
_cell.length_c   1.000
_cell.angle_alpha   90.00
_cell.angle_beta   90.00
_cell.angle_gamma   90.00
#
_symmetry.space_group_name_H-M   'P 1'
#
loop_
_entity.id
_entity.type
_entity.pdbx_description
1 polymer ?
#
loop_
_entity_poly.entity_id
_entity_poly.type
_entity_poly.pdbx_seq_one_letter_code
_entity_poly.pdbx_strand_id
1 'polypeptide(L)'
;MTDELQMSRHIIVNGLPNNVTPEKRVLFLRHMTKKVTEVLGHENFTIHLVLDETTGLVAGAFLSFGTVANAEDALARLNLYRFTKTDVLTTYRWSSLQAAGAPQDEYRPPELADDVDADFAHTMSEDAMARPQFFIKQGESFDVEWYWFNYMTLKDELYRKPRALKTDSLGQWTEMERRQKKLGAGLVHGPLTVVRPMPAWSTFGRMIISQHTGGLKVWGGRQMSMLFEVPELDINAFLVSPQEKYLVVKTLNDVSVWDIRTAKKIRTLGGLDLVDTEKWPITRFNAGDSLVAISHASLEPGAPGKLFIYRPETMRVLQASATTTPMSHTFTVPGLKTVEWNPVMEAQMAVVMELGANQGWKVTIQDIVVEDNLVHEEIIAQRNFLQAEKLDLLWHPQGTHLVVKITKTHSTEYALFAIGTRSAAVMQLQVEKGLSAGRFAWQPSGPHFAVIFEDTSKLGDIGSTSEMRIYNIKKHLKLLGRYVTNATHLFWAPRGARLVATNYAKSTLHFYGINDNGMVVQLEKHSAPVTDTAWDPTGRFYASWVSALKSAADNQFRIFDLNGRELLNKQVRQLSHFSWRPLAPPVLTAEEIKMVRENLSEYSQRYERELKEQEEREEAELRRVLQDKQSKYIKRMRDIARYHRDKGFENQRAELIASSPWSRLWARRMKSLPEEETIMHEDVTEERIVQRRTLN
;
A
#
# COMPACT_ATOMS: atom_id res chain seq x y z
N MET A 1 3.84 52.29 22.00
CA MET A 1 3.89 52.17 20.53
C MET A 1 4.79 53.21 19.87
N THR A 2 4.79 54.49 20.27
CA THR A 2 5.66 55.52 19.66
C THR A 2 7.16 55.30 19.94
N ASP A 3 7.53 54.81 21.13
CA ASP A 3 8.95 54.53 21.47
C ASP A 3 9.50 53.26 20.80
N GLU A 4 8.71 52.20 20.62
CA GLU A 4 9.15 50.98 19.93
C GLU A 4 9.46 51.21 18.45
N LEU A 5 8.69 52.09 17.80
CA LEU A 5 8.91 52.51 16.42
C LEU A 5 10.16 53.39 16.26
N GLN A 6 10.57 54.11 17.31
CA GLN A 6 11.85 54.80 17.33
C GLN A 6 13.01 53.82 17.60
N MET A 7 12.83 52.88 18.53
CA MET A 7 13.87 51.91 18.92
C MET A 7 14.15 50.85 17.85
N SER A 8 13.19 50.54 16.98
CA SER A 8 13.38 49.64 15.83
C SER A 8 14.33 50.18 14.75
N ARG A 9 14.76 51.44 14.85
CA ARG A 9 15.80 52.02 13.98
C ARG A 9 17.22 51.80 14.50
N HIS A 10 17.35 51.14 15.66
CA HIS A 10 18.63 50.84 16.29
C HIS A 10 18.89 49.33 16.23
N ILE A 11 20.12 48.97 15.90
CA ILE A 11 20.62 47.59 16.00
C ILE A 11 21.76 47.54 17.00
N ILE A 12 21.88 46.39 17.67
CA ILE A 12 22.94 46.10 18.63
C ILE A 12 24.02 45.31 17.92
N VAL A 13 25.26 45.73 18.04
CA VAL A 13 26.43 45.06 17.46
C VAL A 13 27.34 44.58 18.58
N ASN A 14 27.58 43.28 18.60
CA ASN A 14 28.45 42.59 19.52
C ASN A 14 29.60 41.91 18.76
N GLY A 15 30.61 41.41 19.47
CA GLY A 15 31.81 40.79 18.86
C GLY A 15 32.86 41.81 18.40
N LEU A 16 32.91 42.98 19.04
CA LEU A 16 33.97 43.98 18.82
C LEU A 16 35.29 43.56 19.48
N PRO A 17 36.45 44.09 19.05
CA PRO A 17 37.73 43.77 19.67
C PRO A 17 37.80 44.19 21.14
N ASN A 18 38.16 43.27 22.02
CA ASN A 18 38.19 43.48 23.48
C ASN A 18 39.35 44.36 23.98
N ASN A 19 40.22 44.87 23.10
CA ASN A 19 41.45 45.60 23.47
C ASN A 19 41.42 47.10 23.11
N VAL A 20 40.23 47.67 22.92
CA VAL A 20 40.08 49.09 22.58
C VAL A 20 40.14 49.94 23.86
N THR A 21 41.34 50.44 24.16
CA THR A 21 41.61 51.33 25.30
C THR A 21 41.10 52.76 25.06
N PRO A 22 40.89 53.57 26.11
CA PRO A 22 40.40 54.96 25.99
C PRO A 22 41.13 55.82 24.96
N GLU A 23 42.45 55.71 24.90
CA GLU A 23 43.31 56.45 23.96
C GLU A 23 43.11 56.04 22.49
N LYS A 24 42.68 54.79 22.24
CA LYS A 24 42.49 54.24 20.90
C LYS A 24 41.05 54.38 20.37
N ARG A 25 40.11 54.84 21.19
CA ARG A 25 38.68 54.90 20.84
C ARG A 25 38.39 55.76 19.61
N VAL A 26 39.04 56.91 19.48
CA VAL A 26 38.82 57.82 18.34
C VAL A 26 39.30 57.18 17.02
N LEU A 27 40.45 56.50 17.06
CA LEU A 27 40.98 55.76 15.91
C LEU A 27 40.09 54.55 15.58
N PHE A 28 39.63 53.82 16.59
CA PHE A 28 38.74 52.69 16.43
C PHE A 28 37.40 53.10 15.82
N LEU A 29 36.76 54.16 16.32
CA LEU A 29 35.50 54.68 15.79
C LEU A 29 35.66 55.06 14.31
N ARG A 30 36.74 55.76 13.95
CA ARG A 30 37.04 56.10 12.54
C ARG A 30 37.20 54.85 11.67
N HIS A 31 37.86 53.82 12.18
CA HIS A 31 38.05 52.56 11.46
C HIS A 31 36.72 51.79 11.30
N MET A 32 35.93 51.71 12.37
CA MET A 32 34.63 51.05 12.38
C MET A 32 33.66 51.75 11.43
N THR A 33 33.57 53.09 11.47
CA THR A 33 32.75 53.86 10.53
C THR A 33 33.15 53.56 9.09
N LYS A 34 34.44 53.59 8.75
CA LYS A 34 34.91 53.26 7.39
C LYS A 34 34.47 51.85 6.96
N LYS A 35 34.63 50.85 7.85
CA LYS A 35 34.28 49.46 7.56
C LYS A 35 32.79 49.24 7.40
N VAL A 36 31.98 49.86 8.25
CA VAL A 36 30.52 49.79 8.15
C VAL A 36 30.03 50.50 6.88
N THR A 37 30.62 51.65 6.51
CA THR A 37 30.32 52.33 5.24
C THR A 37 30.67 51.47 4.03
N GLU A 38 31.81 50.76 4.05
CA GLU A 38 32.20 49.81 2.98
C GLU A 38 31.16 48.68 2.80
N VAL A 39 30.57 48.19 3.89
CA VAL A 39 29.60 47.08 3.85
C VAL A 39 28.19 47.54 3.46
N LEU A 40 27.76 48.69 3.97
CA LEU A 40 26.41 49.23 3.73
C LEU A 40 26.31 50.07 2.45
N GLY A 41 27.42 50.62 1.95
CA GLY A 41 27.46 51.44 0.74
C GLY A 41 26.97 52.88 0.92
N HIS A 42 26.76 53.34 2.16
CA HIS A 42 26.34 54.71 2.49
C HIS A 42 26.83 55.12 3.88
N GLU A 43 26.88 56.43 4.17
CA GLU A 43 27.28 56.98 5.49
C GLU A 43 26.10 57.37 6.38
N ASN A 44 24.87 57.00 6.01
CA ASN A 44 23.64 57.38 6.70
C ASN A 44 23.36 56.54 7.97
N PHE A 45 24.30 56.55 8.92
CA PHE A 45 24.16 55.90 10.22
C PHE A 45 25.02 56.59 11.28
N THR A 46 24.65 56.45 12.56
CA THR A 46 25.50 56.88 13.68
C THR A 46 25.89 55.69 14.55
N ILE A 47 27.17 55.63 14.94
CA ILE A 47 27.71 54.59 15.82
C ILE A 47 27.84 55.15 17.23
N HIS A 48 27.20 54.50 18.19
CA HIS A 48 27.33 54.77 19.62
C HIS A 48 28.06 53.61 20.28
N LEU A 49 29.29 53.82 20.74
CA LEU A 49 30.06 52.79 21.43
C LEU A 49 29.55 52.62 22.87
N VAL A 50 29.40 51.37 23.28
CA VAL A 50 29.06 50.97 24.66
C VAL A 50 30.35 50.63 25.38
N LEU A 51 30.52 51.20 26.57
CA LEU A 51 31.70 51.02 27.39
C LEU A 51 31.38 50.13 28.58
N ASP A 52 32.33 49.29 28.95
CA ASP A 52 32.29 48.56 30.23
C ASP A 52 32.62 49.54 31.37
N GLU A 53 31.73 49.60 32.37
CA GLU A 53 31.84 50.50 33.53
C GLU A 53 33.07 50.19 34.41
N THR A 54 33.54 48.94 34.40
CA THR A 54 34.65 48.50 35.26
C THR A 54 36.02 48.66 34.60
N THR A 55 36.12 48.31 33.31
CA THR A 55 37.40 48.31 32.57
C THR A 55 37.60 49.53 31.69
N GLY A 56 36.53 50.27 31.38
CA GLY A 56 36.56 51.36 30.42
C GLY A 56 36.89 50.88 28.99
N LEU A 57 36.78 49.60 28.68
CA LEU A 57 36.98 49.07 27.33
C LEU A 57 35.67 49.13 26.54
N VAL A 58 35.74 49.06 25.21
CA VAL A 58 34.55 48.96 24.36
C VAL A 58 33.97 47.57 24.48
N ALA A 59 32.73 47.47 24.96
CA ALA A 59 32.01 46.21 25.14
C ALA A 59 31.06 45.89 23.97
N GLY A 60 30.62 46.91 23.24
CA GLY A 60 29.66 46.75 22.14
C GLY A 60 29.39 48.09 21.44
N ALA A 61 28.47 48.09 20.48
CA ALA A 61 28.01 49.32 19.85
C ALA A 61 26.53 49.27 19.49
N PHE A 62 25.89 50.43 19.48
CA PHE A 62 24.58 50.64 18.85
C PHE A 62 24.77 51.39 17.54
N LEU A 63 24.12 50.91 16.48
CA LEU A 63 24.04 51.61 15.20
C LEU A 63 22.63 52.15 15.03
N SER A 64 22.53 53.46 14.81
CA SER A 64 21.27 54.16 14.61
C SER A 64 21.10 54.56 13.15
N PHE A 65 19.91 54.31 12.60
CA PHE A 65 19.59 54.61 11.22
C PHE A 65 18.41 55.58 11.08
N GLY A 66 18.34 56.29 9.96
CA GLY A 66 17.21 57.19 9.67
C GLY A 66 15.88 56.45 9.46
N THR A 67 15.92 55.20 8.98
CA THR A 67 14.75 54.37 8.66
C THR A 67 14.92 52.95 9.20
N VAL A 68 13.79 52.28 9.49
CA VAL A 68 13.78 50.86 9.93
C VAL A 68 14.30 49.93 8.83
N ALA A 69 14.01 50.23 7.56
CA ALA A 69 14.50 49.45 6.43
C ALA A 69 16.04 49.41 6.36
N ASN A 70 16.71 50.55 6.63
CA ASN A 70 18.17 50.59 6.65
C ASN A 70 18.75 49.83 7.86
N ALA A 71 18.04 49.84 8.99
CA ALA A 71 18.44 49.05 10.17
C ALA A 71 18.34 47.53 9.90
N GLU A 72 17.29 47.08 9.22
CA GLU A 72 17.13 45.66 8.82
C GLU A 72 18.15 45.22 7.76
N ASP A 73 18.44 46.05 6.75
CA ASP A 73 19.49 45.75 5.76
C ASP A 73 20.87 45.68 6.44
N ALA A 74 21.16 46.60 7.36
CA ALA A 74 22.39 46.57 8.13
C ALA A 74 22.48 45.36 9.06
N LEU A 75 21.37 44.96 9.69
CA LEU A 75 21.30 43.75 10.50
C LEU A 75 21.69 42.53 9.68
N ALA A 76 21.12 42.36 8.49
CA ALA A 76 21.40 41.21 7.63
C ALA A 76 22.85 41.19 7.13
N ARG A 77 23.41 42.34 6.73
CA ARG A 77 24.75 42.42 6.13
C ARG A 77 25.91 42.40 7.12
N LEU A 78 25.69 42.92 8.33
CA LEU A 78 26.72 42.97 9.37
C LEU A 78 26.70 41.71 10.25
N ASN A 79 25.64 40.89 10.21
CA ASN A 79 25.61 39.66 10.99
C ASN A 79 26.66 38.66 10.49
N LEU A 80 27.46 38.11 11.41
CA LEU A 80 28.58 37.22 11.14
C LEU A 80 29.68 37.84 10.25
N TYR A 81 29.73 39.17 10.16
CA TYR A 81 30.77 39.86 9.42
C TYR A 81 32.12 39.77 10.14
N ARG A 82 33.16 39.27 9.46
CA ARG A 82 34.52 39.21 10.01
C ARG A 82 35.16 40.60 10.02
N PHE A 83 35.18 41.24 11.19
CA PHE A 83 35.73 42.58 11.37
C PHE A 83 37.27 42.56 11.43
N THR A 84 37.84 41.56 12.10
CA THR A 84 39.27 41.24 12.07
C THR A 84 39.48 39.75 11.72
N LYS A 85 40.71 39.26 11.78
CA LYS A 85 40.98 37.81 11.61
C LYS A 85 40.32 36.97 12.71
N THR A 86 40.14 37.54 13.91
CA THR A 86 39.62 36.86 15.10
C THR A 86 38.21 37.31 15.48
N ASP A 87 37.87 38.57 15.23
CA ASP A 87 36.65 39.19 15.74
C ASP A 87 35.55 39.17 14.66
N VAL A 88 34.41 38.59 15.01
CA VAL A 88 33.25 38.43 14.12
C VAL A 88 32.08 39.17 14.74
N LEU A 89 31.50 40.11 13.99
CA LEU A 89 30.35 40.88 14.43
C LEU A 89 29.11 40.00 14.47
N THR A 90 28.32 40.14 15.53
CA THR A 90 26.95 39.62 15.60
C THR A 90 25.99 40.77 15.83
N THR A 91 24.91 40.78 15.07
CA THR A 91 23.91 41.86 15.12
C THR A 91 22.59 41.35 15.65
N TYR A 92 21.95 42.15 16.50
CA TYR A 92 20.68 41.83 17.12
C TYR A 92 19.70 42.99 16.97
N ARG A 93 18.42 42.65 16.84
CA ARG A 93 17.34 43.64 16.94
C ARG A 93 17.24 44.13 18.37
N TRP A 94 16.80 45.37 18.54
CA TRP A 94 16.45 45.89 19.86
C TRP A 94 15.38 45.03 20.57
N SER A 95 14.38 44.53 19.83
CA SER A 95 13.35 43.64 20.38
C SER A 95 13.87 42.28 20.82
N SER A 96 14.99 41.80 20.27
CA SER A 96 15.63 40.55 20.70
C SER A 96 16.20 40.67 22.12
N LEU A 97 16.54 41.89 22.58
CA LEU A 97 17.00 42.12 23.95
C LEU A 97 15.87 41.90 24.96
N GLN A 98 14.64 42.33 24.62
CA GLN A 98 13.45 42.08 25.44
C GLN A 98 13.11 40.59 25.50
N ALA A 99 13.23 39.88 24.37
CA ALA A 99 13.03 38.43 24.31
C ALA A 99 14.10 37.66 25.10
N ALA A 100 15.36 38.10 25.09
CA ALA A 100 16.44 37.48 25.84
C ALA A 100 16.35 37.74 27.37
N GLY A 101 15.71 38.84 27.78
CA GLY A 101 15.45 39.15 29.19
C GLY A 101 14.18 38.49 29.74
N ALA A 102 13.35 37.88 28.90
CA ALA A 102 12.20 37.10 29.34
C ALA A 102 12.67 35.79 29.99
N PRO A 103 12.01 35.31 31.06
CA PRO A 103 12.30 34.00 31.62
C PRO A 103 12.16 32.92 30.54
N GLN A 104 13.08 31.94 30.52
CA GLN A 104 12.95 30.80 29.61
C GLN A 104 11.64 30.06 29.92
N ASP A 105 10.70 30.06 28.97
CA ASP A 105 9.50 29.24 29.10
C ASP A 105 9.90 27.77 29.19
N GLU A 106 9.57 27.15 30.31
CA GLU A 106 9.76 25.71 30.51
C GLU A 106 8.87 24.96 29.51
N TYR A 107 9.48 24.16 28.63
CA TYR A 107 8.74 23.40 27.63
C TYR A 107 7.72 22.49 28.33
N ARG A 108 6.44 22.82 28.18
CA ARG A 108 5.35 21.94 28.58
C ARG A 108 4.90 21.18 27.33
N PRO A 109 5.10 19.85 27.26
CA PRO A 109 4.54 19.09 26.17
C PRO A 109 3.01 19.30 26.14
N PRO A 110 2.42 19.46 24.95
CA PRO A 110 0.97 19.63 24.83
C PRO A 110 0.26 18.43 25.47
N GLU A 111 -0.88 18.69 26.12
CA GLU A 111 -1.73 17.63 26.63
C GLU A 111 -2.21 16.77 25.46
N LEU A 112 -1.81 15.50 25.44
CA LEU A 112 -2.29 14.53 24.48
C LEU A 112 -3.74 14.22 24.86
N ALA A 113 -4.69 14.55 23.98
CA ALA A 113 -6.06 14.09 24.15
C ALA A 113 -6.09 12.55 24.09
N ASP A 114 -6.96 11.92 24.86
CA ASP A 114 -7.23 10.49 24.73
C ASP A 114 -7.82 10.23 23.34
N ASP A 115 -6.99 9.71 22.43
CA ASP A 115 -7.35 9.45 21.05
C ASP A 115 -8.27 8.22 20.99
N VAL A 116 -9.59 8.46 20.97
CA VAL A 116 -10.60 7.39 21.00
C VAL A 116 -10.64 6.59 19.69
N ASP A 117 -10.16 7.17 18.59
CA ASP A 117 -10.06 6.52 17.27
C ASP A 117 -8.66 6.70 16.69
N ALA A 118 -7.73 5.85 17.12
CA ALA A 118 -6.35 5.85 16.63
C ALA A 118 -6.30 5.85 15.09
N ASP A 119 -5.61 6.84 14.53
CA ASP A 119 -5.46 7.09 13.07
C ASP A 119 -5.06 5.86 12.25
N PHE A 120 -4.40 4.89 12.87
CA PHE A 120 -3.88 3.67 12.22
C PHE A 120 -4.54 2.39 12.71
N ALA A 121 -5.75 2.47 13.26
CA ALA A 121 -6.53 1.32 13.71
C ALA A 121 -6.78 0.30 12.58
N HIS A 122 -6.55 -0.97 12.86
CA HIS A 122 -6.75 -2.06 11.92
C HIS A 122 -7.85 -3.01 12.40
N THR A 123 -9.11 -2.69 12.06
CA THR A 123 -10.29 -3.44 12.55
C THR A 123 -10.25 -4.94 12.25
N MET A 124 -9.64 -5.36 11.14
CA MET A 124 -9.47 -6.79 10.82
C MET A 124 -8.51 -7.51 11.79
N SER A 125 -7.57 -6.79 12.40
CA SER A 125 -6.70 -7.34 13.46
C SER A 125 -7.37 -7.37 14.83
N GLU A 126 -8.41 -6.58 15.04
CA GLU A 126 -9.22 -6.54 16.27
C GLU A 126 -10.36 -7.58 16.25
N ASP A 127 -10.70 -8.13 15.08
CA ASP A 127 -11.80 -9.10 14.93
C ASP A 127 -11.43 -10.45 15.54
N ALA A 128 -12.19 -10.88 16.54
CA ALA A 128 -11.97 -12.15 17.25
C ALA A 128 -12.07 -13.38 16.33
N MET A 129 -12.85 -13.31 15.26
CA MET A 129 -12.99 -14.37 14.27
C MET A 129 -11.91 -14.31 13.18
N ALA A 130 -11.01 -13.31 13.20
CA ALA A 130 -10.00 -13.06 12.18
C ALA A 130 -10.59 -13.12 10.75
N ARG A 131 -11.79 -12.59 10.54
CA ARG A 131 -12.47 -12.61 9.24
C ARG A 131 -11.74 -11.71 8.24
N PRO A 132 -11.55 -12.14 6.98
CA PRO A 132 -10.94 -11.26 6.00
C PRO A 132 -11.93 -10.18 5.58
N GLN A 133 -11.40 -8.97 5.40
CA GLN A 133 -12.14 -7.85 4.84
C GLN A 133 -11.78 -7.63 3.38
N PHE A 134 -12.74 -7.15 2.61
CA PHE A 134 -12.51 -6.68 1.25
C PHE A 134 -13.51 -5.60 0.91
N PHE A 135 -13.19 -4.74 -0.05
CA PHE A 135 -14.18 -3.86 -0.64
C PHE A 135 -14.40 -4.19 -2.11
N ILE A 136 -15.56 -3.80 -2.61
CA ILE A 136 -15.87 -3.76 -4.03
C ILE A 136 -16.25 -2.35 -4.43
N LYS A 137 -15.96 -1.99 -5.68
CA LYS A 137 -16.46 -0.77 -6.33
C LYS A 137 -17.40 -1.18 -7.45
N GLN A 138 -18.63 -0.70 -7.40
CA GLN A 138 -19.70 -1.17 -8.28
C GLN A 138 -20.74 -0.09 -8.64
N GLY A 139 -21.59 -0.42 -9.60
CA GLY A 139 -22.74 0.37 -10.02
C GLY A 139 -22.38 1.63 -10.81
N GLU A 140 -23.42 2.28 -11.33
CA GLU A 140 -23.30 3.52 -12.14
C GLU A 140 -22.85 4.73 -11.30
N SER A 141 -23.10 4.67 -9.99
CA SER A 141 -22.63 5.65 -9.01
C SER A 141 -21.18 5.41 -8.55
N PHE A 142 -20.55 4.33 -9.00
CA PHE A 142 -19.20 3.90 -8.61
C PHE A 142 -19.04 3.78 -7.08
N ASP A 143 -20.07 3.30 -6.39
CA ASP A 143 -20.08 3.18 -4.93
C ASP A 143 -19.08 2.11 -4.45
N VAL A 144 -18.38 2.41 -3.35
CA VAL A 144 -17.52 1.45 -2.67
C VAL A 144 -18.26 0.86 -1.50
N GLU A 145 -18.45 -0.45 -1.54
CA GLU A 145 -19.03 -1.22 -0.45
C GLU A 145 -17.95 -2.08 0.20
N TRP A 146 -17.85 -2.00 1.52
CA TRP A 146 -16.85 -2.68 2.33
C TRP A 146 -17.52 -3.83 3.09
N TYR A 147 -16.93 -5.02 3.00
CA TYR A 147 -17.48 -6.28 3.50
C TYR A 147 -16.52 -6.98 4.46
N TRP A 148 -17.11 -7.75 5.38
CA TRP A 148 -16.47 -8.89 6.02
C TRP A 148 -16.87 -10.16 5.26
N PHE A 149 -15.93 -11.08 5.07
CA PHE A 149 -16.30 -12.43 4.64
C PHE A 149 -16.45 -13.32 5.87
N ASN A 150 -17.68 -13.70 6.18
CA ASN A 150 -17.97 -14.66 7.23
C ASN A 150 -17.86 -16.07 6.65
N TYR A 151 -16.75 -16.74 6.94
CA TYR A 151 -16.45 -18.08 6.45
C TYR A 151 -17.22 -19.20 7.16
N MET A 152 -17.95 -18.90 8.24
CA MET A 152 -18.83 -19.87 8.89
C MET A 152 -20.20 -19.90 8.20
N THR A 153 -20.75 -18.73 7.92
CA THR A 153 -22.04 -18.61 7.23
C THR A 153 -21.92 -18.61 5.71
N LEU A 154 -20.69 -18.58 5.19
CA LEU A 154 -20.34 -18.45 3.77
C LEU A 154 -20.98 -17.22 3.11
N LYS A 155 -21.06 -16.11 3.85
CA LYS A 155 -21.69 -14.86 3.40
C LYS A 155 -20.73 -13.70 3.42
N ASP A 156 -20.91 -12.81 2.45
CA ASP A 156 -20.37 -11.46 2.47
C ASP A 156 -21.28 -10.54 3.32
N GLU A 157 -20.81 -10.19 4.51
CA GLU A 157 -21.51 -9.30 5.42
C GLU A 157 -21.12 -7.87 5.13
N LEU A 158 -22.09 -7.05 4.71
CA LEU A 158 -21.86 -5.63 4.45
C LEU A 158 -21.46 -4.94 5.76
N TYR A 159 -20.23 -4.46 5.81
CA TYR A 159 -19.70 -3.69 6.93
C TYR A 159 -20.09 -2.22 6.82
N ARG A 160 -19.79 -1.61 5.67
CA ARG A 160 -20.13 -0.21 5.38
C ARG A 160 -20.44 -0.01 3.92
N LYS A 161 -21.40 0.87 3.64
CA LYS A 161 -21.68 1.41 2.30
C LYS A 161 -21.74 2.93 2.36
N PRO A 162 -21.55 3.64 1.23
CA PRO A 162 -21.58 5.08 1.21
C PRO A 162 -22.95 5.60 1.64
N ARG A 163 -22.98 6.60 2.52
CA ARG A 163 -24.20 7.33 2.86
C ARG A 163 -24.39 8.51 1.92
N ALA A 164 -25.64 8.95 1.73
CA ALA A 164 -25.96 10.17 0.96
C ALA A 164 -25.59 11.46 1.72
N LEU A 165 -24.46 11.47 2.41
CA LEU A 165 -23.89 12.59 3.14
C LEU A 165 -22.57 12.95 2.46
N LYS A 166 -22.38 14.23 2.12
CA LYS A 166 -21.12 14.70 1.50
C LYS A 166 -19.90 14.45 2.37
N THR A 167 -20.09 14.36 3.69
CA THR A 167 -19.03 14.13 4.69
C THR A 167 -18.66 12.66 4.89
N ASP A 168 -19.38 11.71 4.25
CA ASP A 168 -19.09 10.28 4.41
C ASP A 168 -17.83 9.88 3.64
N SER A 169 -16.84 9.35 4.36
CA SER A 169 -15.51 9.03 3.83
C SER A 169 -15.52 8.04 2.67
N LEU A 170 -16.27 6.95 2.78
CA LEU A 170 -16.38 5.93 1.72
C LEU A 170 -16.92 6.50 0.40
N GLY A 171 -17.88 7.43 0.47
CA GLY A 171 -18.39 8.11 -0.71
C GLY A 171 -17.32 8.97 -1.39
N GLN A 172 -16.41 9.56 -0.61
CA GLN A 172 -15.33 10.40 -1.12
C GLN A 172 -14.21 9.59 -1.80
N TRP A 173 -14.00 8.31 -1.45
CA TRP A 173 -12.95 7.48 -2.06
C TRP A 173 -13.06 7.34 -3.60
N THR A 174 -14.23 7.61 -4.15
CA THR A 174 -14.55 7.52 -5.60
C THR A 174 -15.02 8.85 -6.16
N GLU A 175 -14.70 9.95 -5.48
CA GLU A 175 -15.11 11.29 -5.87
C GLU A 175 -14.67 11.62 -7.31
N MET A 176 -13.48 11.18 -7.71
CA MET A 176 -12.95 11.46 -9.06
C MET A 176 -13.85 10.86 -10.15
N GLU A 177 -14.17 9.57 -10.07
CA GLU A 177 -15.02 8.91 -11.07
C GLU A 177 -16.46 9.42 -11.02
N ARG A 178 -17.00 9.70 -9.83
CA ARG A 178 -18.34 10.31 -9.69
C ARG A 178 -18.42 11.67 -10.37
N ARG A 179 -17.41 12.52 -10.20
CA ARG A 179 -17.35 13.84 -10.86
C ARG A 179 -17.21 13.72 -12.38
N GLN A 180 -16.36 12.80 -12.84
CA GLN A 180 -16.16 12.55 -14.28
C GLN A 180 -17.31 11.77 -14.93
N LYS A 181 -18.19 11.14 -14.13
CA LYS A 181 -19.26 10.23 -14.58
C LYS A 181 -18.73 9.12 -15.50
N LYS A 182 -17.49 8.68 -15.26
CA LYS A 182 -16.79 7.70 -16.08
C LYS A 182 -15.93 6.82 -15.19
N LEU A 183 -15.94 5.53 -15.49
CA LEU A 183 -15.08 4.57 -14.82
C LEU A 183 -13.63 4.77 -15.26
N GLY A 184 -12.77 5.16 -14.32
CA GLY A 184 -11.33 5.32 -14.52
C GLY A 184 -10.58 4.01 -14.37
N ALA A 185 -9.48 3.84 -15.12
CA ALA A 185 -8.55 2.73 -14.95
C ALA A 185 -7.72 2.83 -13.64
N GLY A 186 -7.65 4.03 -13.05
CA GLY A 186 -6.93 4.33 -11.81
C GLY A 186 -5.52 4.87 -12.08
N LEU A 187 -4.56 4.53 -11.20
CA LEU A 187 -3.19 5.06 -11.21
C LEU A 187 -2.15 3.93 -11.14
N VAL A 188 -0.91 4.23 -11.50
CA VAL A 188 0.21 3.35 -11.15
C VAL A 188 0.46 3.50 -9.65
N HIS A 189 0.44 2.41 -8.89
CA HIS A 189 0.77 2.50 -7.47
C HIS A 189 1.61 1.34 -7.00
N GLY A 190 2.35 1.52 -5.90
CA GLY A 190 3.26 0.50 -5.39
C GLY A 190 4.49 0.27 -6.28
N PRO A 191 5.16 -0.88 -6.15
CA PRO A 191 6.42 -1.16 -6.86
C PRO A 191 6.24 -1.63 -8.30
N LEU A 192 5.01 -1.76 -8.79
CA LEU A 192 4.71 -2.20 -10.15
C LEU A 192 4.55 -1.00 -11.09
N THR A 193 4.83 -1.19 -12.37
CA THR A 193 4.70 -0.17 -13.43
C THR A 193 3.31 -0.13 -14.06
N VAL A 194 2.38 -0.99 -13.61
CA VAL A 194 1.06 -1.18 -14.22
C VAL A 194 0.01 -0.31 -13.53
N VAL A 195 -0.87 0.31 -14.33
CA VAL A 195 -2.03 1.06 -13.83
C VAL A 195 -3.03 0.11 -13.17
N ARG A 196 -3.53 0.50 -11.99
CA ARG A 196 -4.47 -0.30 -11.20
C ARG A 196 -5.65 0.57 -10.72
N PRO A 197 -6.84 -0.03 -10.54
CA PRO A 197 -8.02 0.71 -10.12
C PRO A 197 -7.86 1.36 -8.74
N MET A 198 -8.55 2.47 -8.53
CA MET A 198 -8.64 3.19 -7.26
C MET A 198 -10.00 2.94 -6.58
N PRO A 199 -10.09 3.03 -5.24
CA PRO A 199 -9.04 3.37 -4.27
C PRO A 199 -8.07 2.20 -3.99
N ALA A 200 -6.94 2.47 -3.31
CA ALA A 200 -5.92 1.47 -3.02
C ALA A 200 -5.59 1.38 -1.51
N TRP A 201 -5.40 0.17 -1.01
CA TRP A 201 -4.87 -0.07 0.34
C TRP A 201 -3.39 0.27 0.43
N SER A 202 -2.95 0.75 1.61
CA SER A 202 -1.55 0.80 2.00
C SER A 202 -1.00 -0.60 2.31
N THR A 203 0.31 -0.73 2.46
CA THR A 203 1.04 -2.01 2.63
C THR A 203 0.45 -2.93 3.71
N PHE A 204 0.03 -2.35 4.84
CA PHE A 204 -0.53 -3.04 6.00
C PHE A 204 -2.04 -2.89 6.13
N GLY A 205 -2.72 -2.29 5.13
CA GLY A 205 -4.16 -2.11 5.15
C GLY A 205 -4.66 -1.14 6.23
N ARG A 206 -3.77 -0.33 6.83
CA ARG A 206 -4.13 0.68 7.83
C ARG A 206 -4.73 1.92 7.18
N MET A 207 -4.26 2.25 5.98
CA MET A 207 -4.71 3.42 5.24
C MET A 207 -5.31 3.02 3.89
N ILE A 208 -6.16 3.91 3.40
CA ILE A 208 -6.61 3.95 2.00
C ILE A 208 -6.05 5.20 1.35
N ILE A 209 -5.68 5.09 0.08
CA ILE A 209 -5.33 6.21 -0.77
C ILE A 209 -6.36 6.29 -1.90
N SER A 210 -6.94 7.47 -2.11
CA SER A 210 -7.87 7.75 -3.22
C SER A 210 -7.44 8.97 -4.01
N GLN A 211 -7.81 8.98 -5.29
CA GLN A 211 -7.56 10.10 -6.19
C GLN A 211 -8.72 11.10 -6.16
N HIS A 212 -8.39 12.39 -6.16
CA HIS A 212 -9.31 13.52 -6.16
C HIS A 212 -8.85 14.59 -7.15
N THR A 213 -9.71 15.57 -7.43
CA THR A 213 -9.36 16.69 -8.31
C THR A 213 -8.25 17.58 -7.75
N GLY A 214 -8.08 17.61 -6.43
CA GLY A 214 -7.03 18.37 -5.73
C GLY A 214 -5.73 17.58 -5.53
N GLY A 215 -5.70 16.30 -5.88
CA GLY A 215 -4.54 15.41 -5.68
C GLY A 215 -4.92 14.07 -5.03
N LEU A 216 -4.11 13.59 -4.08
CA LEU A 216 -4.40 12.35 -3.35
C LEU A 216 -4.92 12.65 -1.95
N LYS A 217 -5.87 11.85 -1.47
CA LYS A 217 -6.28 11.85 -0.06
C LYS A 217 -5.92 10.53 0.59
N VAL A 218 -5.43 10.61 1.82
CA VAL A 218 -5.08 9.47 2.66
C VAL A 218 -6.09 9.37 3.79
N TRP A 219 -6.61 8.17 4.01
CA TRP A 219 -7.68 7.88 4.97
C TRP A 219 -7.22 6.82 5.96
N GLY A 220 -7.65 6.93 7.22
CA GLY A 220 -7.28 5.99 8.28
C GLY A 220 -8.25 6.00 9.45
N GLY A 221 -7.97 5.18 10.46
CA GLY A 221 -8.83 4.97 11.62
C GLY A 221 -10.02 4.03 11.35
N ARG A 222 -10.81 3.75 12.39
CA ARG A 222 -11.95 2.82 12.28
C ARG A 222 -13.03 3.38 11.35
N GLN A 223 -13.22 4.70 11.37
CA GLN A 223 -14.18 5.38 10.49
C GLN A 223 -13.60 5.73 9.11
N MET A 224 -12.32 5.46 8.85
CA MET A 224 -11.63 5.88 7.64
C MET A 224 -11.77 7.39 7.41
N SER A 225 -11.52 8.21 8.43
CA SER A 225 -11.48 9.67 8.32
C SER A 225 -10.31 10.10 7.44
N MET A 226 -10.43 11.28 6.81
CA MET A 226 -9.34 11.86 6.04
C MET A 226 -8.24 12.29 7.00
N LEU A 227 -7.05 11.71 6.86
CA LEU A 227 -5.88 12.05 7.66
C LEU A 227 -5.19 13.28 7.08
N PHE A 228 -4.87 13.24 5.79
CA PHE A 228 -4.28 14.37 5.08
C PHE A 228 -4.51 14.29 3.57
N GLU A 229 -4.26 15.41 2.90
CA GLU A 229 -4.32 15.58 1.45
C GLU A 229 -2.93 15.93 0.91
N VAL A 230 -2.57 15.34 -0.22
CA VAL A 230 -1.42 15.71 -1.04
C VAL A 230 -1.93 16.62 -2.16
N PRO A 231 -1.73 17.95 -2.06
CA PRO A 231 -2.30 18.93 -2.99
C PRO A 231 -1.45 19.05 -4.27
N GLU A 232 -1.15 17.92 -4.91
CA GLU A 232 -0.42 17.86 -6.18
C GLU A 232 -1.38 17.47 -7.31
N LEU A 233 -1.32 18.21 -8.42
CA LEU A 233 -2.13 17.96 -9.60
C LEU A 233 -1.41 16.99 -10.54
N ASP A 234 -2.17 16.36 -11.44
CA ASP A 234 -1.64 15.48 -12.51
C ASP A 234 -0.72 14.36 -12.00
N ILE A 235 -1.17 13.71 -10.92
CA ILE A 235 -0.48 12.56 -10.32
C ILE A 235 -0.66 11.33 -11.21
N ASN A 236 0.46 10.74 -11.61
CA ASN A 236 0.49 9.55 -12.47
C ASN A 236 0.83 8.28 -11.68
N ALA A 237 1.66 8.40 -10.65
CA ALA A 237 2.01 7.27 -9.81
C ALA A 237 2.22 7.64 -8.33
N PHE A 238 2.05 6.67 -7.42
CA PHE A 238 2.45 6.83 -6.02
C PHE A 238 2.97 5.54 -5.40
N LEU A 239 3.82 5.65 -4.39
CA LEU A 239 4.40 4.52 -3.65
C LEU A 239 4.30 4.82 -2.16
N VAL A 240 3.70 3.92 -1.40
CA VAL A 240 3.81 3.89 0.06
C VAL A 240 5.05 3.06 0.41
N SER A 241 5.89 3.58 1.30
CA SER A 241 7.10 2.87 1.72
C SER A 241 6.75 1.56 2.46
N PRO A 242 7.67 0.56 2.47
CA PRO A 242 7.46 -0.73 3.12
C PRO A 242 6.88 -0.69 4.54
N GLN A 243 7.33 0.26 5.38
CA GLN A 243 6.85 0.42 6.77
C GLN A 243 5.77 1.51 6.92
N GLU A 244 5.19 1.99 5.83
CA GLU A 244 4.15 3.04 5.80
C GLU A 244 4.59 4.37 6.46
N LYS A 245 5.89 4.68 6.45
CA LYS A 245 6.41 5.95 6.98
C LYS A 245 6.35 7.10 5.96
N TYR A 246 6.54 6.77 4.68
CA TYR A 246 6.70 7.75 3.61
C TYR A 246 5.76 7.47 2.45
N LEU A 247 5.27 8.54 1.82
CA LEU A 247 4.50 8.51 0.59
C LEU A 247 5.28 9.24 -0.50
N VAL A 248 5.57 8.54 -1.59
CA VAL A 248 6.21 9.12 -2.77
C VAL A 248 5.15 9.32 -3.84
N VAL A 249 5.09 10.51 -4.40
CA VAL A 249 4.13 10.88 -5.43
C VAL A 249 4.88 11.34 -6.67
N LYS A 250 4.51 10.80 -7.82
CA LYS A 250 5.06 11.16 -9.12
C LYS A 250 3.98 11.88 -9.92
N THR A 251 4.32 13.10 -10.33
CA THR A 251 3.58 13.88 -11.32
C THR A 251 4.28 13.77 -12.68
N LEU A 252 3.80 14.50 -13.68
CA LEU A 252 4.48 14.62 -14.98
C LEU A 252 5.87 15.25 -14.87
N ASN A 253 6.06 16.20 -13.93
CA ASN A 253 7.24 17.06 -13.90
C ASN A 253 8.17 16.76 -12.72
N ASP A 254 7.62 16.24 -11.62
CA ASP A 254 8.32 16.13 -10.35
C ASP A 254 7.99 14.85 -9.60
N VAL A 255 8.90 14.43 -8.72
CA VAL A 255 8.66 13.39 -7.72
C VAL A 255 8.77 14.02 -6.34
N SER A 256 7.72 13.93 -5.54
CA SER A 256 7.69 14.44 -4.16
C SER A 256 7.72 13.30 -3.15
N VAL A 257 8.40 13.52 -2.03
CA VAL A 257 8.43 12.62 -0.89
C VAL A 257 7.76 13.30 0.30
N TRP A 258 6.80 12.61 0.89
CA TRP A 258 5.97 13.06 2.00
C TRP A 258 6.16 12.16 3.21
N ASP A 259 6.20 12.76 4.39
CA ASP A 259 6.11 12.06 5.67
C ASP A 259 4.63 11.85 6.00
N ILE A 260 4.23 10.58 6.14
CA ILE A 260 2.84 10.19 6.40
C ILE A 260 2.42 10.57 7.82
N ARG A 261 3.35 10.48 8.80
CA ARG A 261 3.05 10.75 10.21
C ARG A 261 2.90 12.24 10.47
N THR A 262 3.74 13.06 9.85
CA THR A 262 3.68 14.52 10.04
C THR A 262 2.81 15.23 9.00
N ALA A 263 2.31 14.50 8.00
CA ALA A 263 1.54 15.01 6.86
C ALA A 263 2.26 16.16 6.12
N LYS A 264 3.59 16.13 6.09
CA LYS A 264 4.42 17.19 5.50
C LYS A 264 5.23 16.69 4.32
N LYS A 265 5.32 17.53 3.29
CA LYS A 265 6.24 17.34 2.18
C LYS A 265 7.67 17.53 2.67
N ILE A 266 8.49 16.49 2.53
CA ILE A 266 9.91 16.51 2.90
C ILE A 266 10.71 17.23 1.80
N ARG A 267 10.55 16.79 0.55
CA ARG A 267 11.35 17.28 -0.58
C ARG A 267 10.69 16.96 -1.93
N THR A 268 10.90 17.84 -2.91
CA THR A 268 10.75 17.52 -4.34
C THR A 268 12.12 17.11 -4.90
N LEU A 269 12.17 15.97 -5.58
CA LEU A 269 13.36 15.44 -6.23
C LEU A 269 13.42 15.93 -7.68
N GLY A 270 14.52 16.60 -8.04
CA GLY A 270 14.78 17.08 -9.40
C GLY A 270 15.88 16.28 -10.11
N GLY A 271 16.04 16.51 -11.42
CA GLY A 271 17.08 15.86 -12.24
C GLY A 271 16.83 14.37 -12.50
N LEU A 272 15.57 13.94 -12.39
CA LEU A 272 15.13 12.57 -12.64
C LEU A 272 14.61 12.43 -14.07
N ASP A 273 14.80 11.27 -14.68
CA ASP A 273 14.10 10.92 -15.91
C ASP A 273 12.70 10.40 -15.57
N LEU A 274 11.71 11.26 -15.79
CA LEU A 274 10.30 10.98 -15.49
C LEU A 274 9.51 10.49 -16.70
N VAL A 275 10.10 10.62 -17.90
CA VAL A 275 9.47 10.22 -19.17
C VAL A 275 9.46 8.71 -19.28
N ASP A 276 10.56 8.06 -18.89
CA ASP A 276 10.64 6.61 -18.87
C ASP A 276 9.81 6.01 -17.74
N THR A 277 8.70 5.39 -18.12
CA THR A 277 7.78 4.71 -17.18
C THR A 277 8.33 3.41 -16.62
N GLU A 278 9.31 2.77 -17.28
CA GLU A 278 9.92 1.52 -16.82
C GLU A 278 10.86 1.74 -15.63
N LYS A 279 11.29 2.99 -15.38
CA LYS A 279 12.12 3.36 -14.22
C LYS A 279 11.36 3.41 -12.91
N TRP A 280 10.03 3.33 -12.92
CA TRP A 280 9.23 3.29 -11.71
C TRP A 280 9.32 1.91 -11.00
N PRO A 281 9.49 1.86 -9.67
CA PRO A 281 9.63 2.98 -8.73
C PRO A 281 11.02 3.61 -8.80
N ILE A 282 11.08 4.95 -8.74
CA ILE A 282 12.34 5.69 -8.78
C ILE A 282 13.05 5.59 -7.42
N THR A 283 12.30 5.83 -6.35
CA THR A 283 12.75 5.71 -4.96
C THR A 283 12.59 4.28 -4.48
N ARG A 284 13.70 3.62 -4.11
CA ARG A 284 13.68 2.26 -3.57
C ARG A 284 14.06 2.32 -2.10
N PHE A 285 13.08 2.13 -1.22
CA PHE A 285 13.30 2.06 0.23
C PHE A 285 13.80 0.67 0.60
N ASN A 286 14.68 0.61 1.60
CA ASN A 286 15.04 -0.65 2.23
C ASN A 286 13.90 -1.15 3.16
N ALA A 287 14.02 -2.38 3.66
CA ALA A 287 12.94 -3.02 4.42
C ALA A 287 12.46 -2.24 5.67
N GLY A 288 13.35 -1.48 6.32
CA GLY A 288 13.06 -0.72 7.53
C GLY A 288 12.69 0.76 7.31
N ASP A 289 12.63 1.21 6.04
CA ASP A 289 12.49 2.62 5.67
C ASP A 289 13.58 3.52 6.31
N SER A 290 14.79 2.99 6.50
CA SER A 290 15.93 3.72 7.08
C SER A 290 16.85 4.33 6.02
N LEU A 291 16.84 3.76 4.81
CA LEU A 291 17.59 4.24 3.65
C LEU A 291 16.73 4.20 2.39
N VAL A 292 17.00 5.12 1.47
CA VAL A 292 16.40 5.11 0.12
C VAL A 292 17.49 5.23 -0.93
N ALA A 293 17.43 4.34 -1.92
CA ALA A 293 18.32 4.33 -3.07
C ALA A 293 17.61 4.93 -4.29
N ILE A 294 18.35 5.76 -5.03
CA ILE A 294 17.95 6.28 -6.35
C ILE A 294 19.09 6.02 -7.32
N SER A 295 18.82 5.27 -8.37
CA SER A 295 19.79 4.91 -9.40
C SER A 295 19.50 5.64 -10.70
N HIS A 296 20.52 6.27 -11.27
CA HIS A 296 20.52 6.80 -12.62
C HIS A 296 21.29 5.81 -13.51
N ALA A 297 20.54 5.08 -14.32
CA ALA A 297 21.08 4.08 -15.23
C ALA A 297 22.09 4.70 -16.20
N SER A 298 23.13 3.95 -16.53
CA SER A 298 24.06 4.25 -17.60
C SER A 298 23.37 4.13 -18.96
N LEU A 299 23.60 5.13 -19.82
CA LEU A 299 23.10 5.16 -21.19
C LEU A 299 23.78 4.12 -22.07
N GLU A 300 25.08 3.91 -21.87
CA GLU A 300 25.89 2.99 -22.66
C GLU A 300 26.45 1.85 -21.78
N PRO A 301 26.69 0.66 -22.36
CA PRO A 301 27.35 -0.43 -21.66
C PRO A 301 28.72 -0.01 -21.13
N GLY A 302 28.97 -0.27 -19.85
CA GLY A 302 30.24 0.06 -19.17
C GLY A 302 30.46 1.54 -18.84
N ALA A 303 29.64 2.46 -19.36
CA ALA A 303 29.71 3.88 -19.00
C ALA A 303 29.29 4.13 -17.53
N PRO A 304 29.73 5.23 -16.89
CA PRO A 304 29.47 5.47 -15.48
C PRO A 304 28.00 5.79 -15.21
N GLY A 305 27.30 4.90 -14.50
CA GLY A 305 26.01 5.21 -13.88
C GLY A 305 26.18 5.77 -12.47
N LYS A 306 25.13 6.37 -11.93
CA LYS A 306 25.16 7.05 -10.62
C LYS A 306 24.17 6.41 -9.67
N LEU A 307 24.61 6.08 -8.47
CA LEU A 307 23.78 5.61 -7.37
C LEU A 307 23.87 6.61 -6.22
N PHE A 308 22.72 7.01 -5.71
CA PHE A 308 22.57 7.92 -4.59
C PHE A 308 21.84 7.20 -3.46
N ILE A 309 22.39 7.29 -2.25
CA ILE A 309 21.76 6.79 -1.02
C ILE A 309 21.37 8.00 -0.18
N TYR A 310 20.10 8.06 0.22
CA TYR A 310 19.57 9.16 1.03
C TYR A 310 19.10 8.66 2.38
N ARG A 311 19.15 9.57 3.35
CA ARG A 311 18.40 9.46 4.60
C ARG A 311 16.95 9.94 4.37
N PRO A 312 15.93 9.09 4.52
CA PRO A 312 14.58 9.39 4.07
C PRO A 312 13.89 10.50 4.88
N GLU A 313 14.23 10.70 6.16
CA GLU A 313 13.62 11.73 7.03
C GLU A 313 13.83 13.15 6.49
N THR A 314 14.94 13.38 5.80
CA THR A 314 15.31 14.71 5.26
C THR A 314 15.51 14.71 3.75
N MET A 315 15.49 13.53 3.13
CA MET A 315 15.95 13.28 1.77
C MET A 315 17.32 13.93 1.50
N ARG A 316 18.23 13.84 2.47
CA ARG A 316 19.62 14.28 2.33
C ARG A 316 20.48 13.13 1.79
N VAL A 317 21.24 13.41 0.73
CA VAL A 317 22.20 12.46 0.15
C VAL A 317 23.34 12.22 1.14
N LEU A 318 23.64 10.95 1.41
CA LEU A 318 24.78 10.54 2.23
C LEU A 318 26.06 10.55 1.40
N GLN A 319 27.21 10.68 2.06
CA GLN A 319 28.50 10.71 1.37
C GLN A 319 28.96 9.28 1.05
N ALA A 320 29.49 9.05 -0.15
CA ALA A 320 30.12 7.77 -0.46
C ALA A 320 31.51 7.74 0.17
N SER A 321 31.86 6.63 0.83
CA SER A 321 33.23 6.36 1.28
C SER A 321 34.11 6.04 0.07
N ALA A 322 34.43 7.05 -0.73
CA ALA A 322 35.39 6.92 -1.82
C ALA A 322 36.77 7.42 -1.35
N THR A 323 37.83 6.74 -1.79
CA THR A 323 39.23 7.12 -1.55
C THR A 323 39.65 8.41 -2.28
N THR A 324 38.76 8.95 -3.13
CA THR A 324 39.00 10.16 -3.92
C THR A 324 38.72 11.41 -3.11
N THR A 325 39.72 12.30 -3.05
CA THR A 325 39.57 13.68 -2.56
C THR A 325 39.32 14.64 -3.74
N PRO A 326 38.26 15.46 -3.73
CA PRO A 326 37.25 15.60 -2.67
C PRO A 326 36.25 14.43 -2.65
N MET A 327 35.78 14.09 -1.43
CA MET A 327 34.80 13.03 -1.20
C MET A 327 33.52 13.25 -2.03
N SER A 328 33.08 12.22 -2.76
CA SER A 328 31.89 12.27 -3.61
C SER A 328 30.63 11.87 -2.83
N HIS A 329 29.51 12.53 -3.08
CA HIS A 329 28.18 12.11 -2.60
C HIS A 329 27.52 11.04 -3.51
N THR A 330 28.19 10.64 -4.60
CA THR A 330 27.67 9.74 -5.63
C THR A 330 28.52 8.49 -5.72
N PHE A 331 27.88 7.32 -5.67
CA PHE A 331 28.50 6.06 -6.07
C PHE A 331 28.49 5.95 -7.58
N THR A 332 29.67 6.01 -8.18
CA THR A 332 29.82 5.82 -9.62
C THR A 332 29.99 4.33 -9.91
N VAL A 333 28.98 3.72 -10.52
CA VAL A 333 28.96 2.29 -10.81
C VAL A 333 28.99 2.09 -12.33
N PRO A 334 30.05 1.46 -12.88
CA PRO A 334 30.14 1.19 -14.31
C PRO A 334 28.97 0.33 -14.81
N GLY A 335 28.32 0.76 -15.89
CA GLY A 335 27.24 0.02 -16.52
C GLY A 335 25.95 -0.11 -15.71
N LEU A 336 25.77 0.63 -14.60
CA LEU A 336 24.60 0.51 -13.72
C LEU A 336 23.29 0.57 -14.51
N LYS A 337 22.38 -0.39 -14.28
CA LYS A 337 21.03 -0.36 -14.85
C LYS A 337 19.97 -0.15 -13.79
N THR A 338 20.02 -0.94 -12.73
CA THR A 338 19.07 -0.84 -11.61
C THR A 338 19.68 -1.41 -10.33
N VAL A 339 19.04 -1.09 -9.21
CA VAL A 339 19.34 -1.65 -7.90
C VAL A 339 18.04 -2.11 -7.24
N GLU A 340 18.09 -3.12 -6.38
CA GLU A 340 16.96 -3.55 -5.57
C GLU A 340 17.41 -3.96 -4.17
N TRP A 341 16.76 -3.40 -3.14
CA TRP A 341 16.99 -3.80 -1.76
C TRP A 341 16.46 -5.20 -1.50
N ASN A 342 17.13 -5.91 -0.60
CA ASN A 342 16.58 -7.11 0.00
C ASN A 342 15.30 -6.73 0.79
N PRO A 343 14.16 -7.41 0.58
CA PRO A 343 12.87 -7.06 1.19
C PRO A 343 12.82 -7.26 2.72
N VAL A 344 13.81 -7.91 3.31
CA VAL A 344 13.88 -8.16 4.76
C VAL A 344 15.20 -7.69 5.38
N MET A 345 16.34 -7.96 4.72
CA MET A 345 17.66 -7.56 5.24
C MET A 345 17.97 -6.10 4.87
N GLU A 346 17.81 -5.19 5.82
CA GLU A 346 17.85 -3.74 5.59
C GLU A 346 19.12 -3.19 4.93
N ALA A 347 20.27 -3.80 5.20
CA ALA A 347 21.56 -3.34 4.68
C ALA A 347 21.87 -3.90 3.28
N GLN A 348 21.19 -4.96 2.84
CA GLN A 348 21.61 -5.72 1.68
C GLN A 348 20.89 -5.29 0.40
N MET A 349 21.62 -5.20 -0.70
CA MET A 349 21.12 -4.75 -2.00
C MET A 349 21.74 -5.56 -3.14
N ALA A 350 20.96 -5.78 -4.19
CA ALA A 350 21.44 -6.31 -5.47
C ALA A 350 21.55 -5.18 -6.50
N VAL A 351 22.66 -5.17 -7.24
CA VAL A 351 23.00 -4.18 -8.26
C VAL A 351 23.17 -4.88 -9.60
N VAL A 352 22.46 -4.40 -10.63
CA VAL A 352 22.52 -4.92 -12.01
C VAL A 352 23.33 -3.97 -12.88
N MET A 353 24.30 -4.52 -13.61
CA MET A 353 25.18 -3.77 -14.49
C MET A 353 25.26 -4.42 -15.88
N GLU A 354 25.43 -3.59 -16.90
CA GLU A 354 25.74 -3.99 -18.28
C GLU A 354 27.15 -3.46 -18.63
N LEU A 355 28.12 -4.36 -18.80
CA LEU A 355 29.55 -4.02 -18.90
C LEU A 355 30.15 -4.24 -20.30
N GLY A 356 29.30 -4.31 -21.32
CA GLY A 356 29.69 -4.50 -22.73
C GLY A 356 30.01 -5.95 -23.10
N ALA A 357 30.41 -6.19 -24.35
CA ALA A 357 30.49 -7.54 -24.93
C ALA A 357 31.47 -8.51 -24.22
N ASN A 358 32.56 -7.99 -23.65
CA ASN A 358 33.59 -8.83 -23.02
C ASN A 358 33.22 -9.31 -21.61
N GLN A 359 32.48 -8.49 -20.85
CA GLN A 359 32.09 -8.81 -19.47
C GLN A 359 30.60 -9.17 -19.35
N GLY A 360 29.80 -8.86 -20.36
CA GLY A 360 28.36 -9.10 -20.41
C GLY A 360 27.63 -8.33 -19.33
N TRP A 361 26.56 -8.94 -18.83
CA TRP A 361 25.82 -8.43 -17.69
C TRP A 361 26.42 -8.92 -16.38
N LYS A 362 26.34 -8.13 -15.31
CA LYS A 362 26.84 -8.50 -13.99
C LYS A 362 25.80 -8.19 -12.92
N VAL A 363 25.66 -9.11 -11.98
CA VAL A 363 24.92 -8.87 -10.73
C VAL A 363 25.91 -8.87 -9.58
N THR A 364 25.81 -7.86 -8.73
CA THR A 364 26.57 -7.77 -7.47
C THR A 364 25.59 -7.68 -6.31
N ILE A 365 25.80 -8.51 -5.30
CA ILE A 365 25.08 -8.47 -4.02
C ILE A 365 26.05 -7.85 -3.02
N GLN A 366 25.63 -6.76 -2.39
CA GLN A 366 26.47 -5.98 -1.47
C GLN A 366 25.66 -5.49 -0.27
N ASP A 367 26.34 -5.31 0.85
CA ASP A 367 25.81 -4.61 2.01
C ASP A 367 26.17 -3.13 1.95
N ILE A 368 25.24 -2.30 2.37
CA ILE A 368 25.33 -0.85 2.48
C ILE A 368 25.35 -0.51 3.96
N VAL A 369 26.53 -0.17 4.47
CA VAL A 369 26.74 0.20 5.87
C VAL A 369 26.90 1.72 5.96
N VAL A 370 26.29 2.34 6.96
CA VAL A 370 26.36 3.79 7.16
C VAL A 370 27.01 4.09 8.50
N GLU A 371 28.20 4.69 8.47
CA GLU A 371 28.97 5.13 9.65
C GLU A 371 29.26 6.62 9.51
N ASP A 372 28.93 7.44 10.51
CA ASP A 372 29.19 8.90 10.49
C ASP A 372 28.67 9.68 9.25
N ASN A 373 27.56 9.22 8.65
CA ASN A 373 27.00 9.71 7.37
C ASN A 373 27.84 9.40 6.12
N LEU A 374 28.86 8.56 6.25
CA LEU A 374 29.58 7.92 5.16
C LEU A 374 28.96 6.55 4.88
N VAL A 375 28.78 6.26 3.61
CA VAL A 375 28.22 5.00 3.13
C VAL A 375 29.37 4.14 2.62
N HIS A 376 29.48 2.94 3.18
CA HIS A 376 30.44 1.92 2.80
C HIS A 376 29.70 0.80 2.06
N GLU A 377 30.32 0.29 0.99
CA GLU A 377 29.83 -0.89 0.29
C GLU A 377 30.72 -2.10 0.58
N GLU A 378 30.09 -3.19 1.00
CA GLU A 378 30.77 -4.47 1.22
C GLU A 378 30.23 -5.51 0.24
N ILE A 379 31.04 -5.92 -0.73
CA ILE A 379 30.61 -6.89 -1.75
C ILE A 379 30.57 -8.29 -1.14
N ILE A 380 29.39 -8.91 -1.14
CA ILE A 380 29.16 -10.27 -0.67
C ILE A 380 29.38 -11.28 -1.79
N ALA A 381 28.80 -11.01 -2.96
CA ALA A 381 28.88 -11.90 -4.10
C ALA A 381 28.73 -11.15 -5.41
N GLN A 382 29.33 -11.68 -6.47
CA GLN A 382 29.23 -11.13 -7.81
C GLN A 382 29.25 -12.25 -8.85
N ARG A 383 28.48 -12.09 -9.93
CA ARG A 383 28.45 -13.05 -11.03
C ARG A 383 28.22 -12.34 -12.37
N ASN A 384 28.97 -12.76 -13.39
CA ASN A 384 28.82 -12.28 -14.76
C ASN A 384 27.99 -13.27 -15.61
N PHE A 385 27.28 -12.71 -16.59
CA PHE A 385 26.39 -13.38 -17.52
C PHE A 385 26.68 -12.89 -18.94
N LEU A 386 27.61 -13.58 -19.62
CA LEU A 386 28.16 -13.15 -20.92
C LEU A 386 27.14 -13.20 -22.07
N GLN A 387 26.18 -14.12 -22.01
CA GLN A 387 25.18 -14.36 -23.07
C GLN A 387 23.82 -13.71 -22.77
N ALA A 388 23.74 -12.86 -21.76
CA ALA A 388 22.50 -12.20 -21.38
C ALA A 388 22.25 -10.95 -22.24
N GLU A 389 21.00 -10.75 -22.64
CA GLU A 389 20.51 -9.50 -23.24
C GLU A 389 19.83 -8.61 -22.20
N LYS A 390 19.25 -9.23 -21.16
CA LYS A 390 18.61 -8.55 -20.04
C LYS A 390 18.66 -9.41 -18.78
N LEU A 391 18.83 -8.76 -17.62
CA LEU A 391 18.66 -9.36 -16.31
C LEU A 391 17.51 -8.70 -15.55
N ASP A 392 16.59 -9.51 -15.01
CA ASP A 392 15.57 -9.06 -14.06
C ASP A 392 15.79 -9.75 -12.70
N LEU A 393 15.58 -9.00 -11.61
CA LEU A 393 15.73 -9.50 -10.24
C LEU A 393 14.39 -9.94 -9.66
N LEU A 394 14.39 -11.06 -8.94
CA LEU A 394 13.21 -11.66 -8.32
C LEU A 394 13.55 -12.10 -6.90
N TRP A 395 13.49 -11.15 -5.96
CA TRP A 395 13.70 -11.41 -4.53
C TRP A 395 12.62 -12.34 -3.97
N HIS A 396 13.03 -13.30 -3.15
CA HIS A 396 12.12 -14.04 -2.29
C HIS A 396 11.53 -13.08 -1.25
N PRO A 397 10.22 -13.10 -0.96
CA PRO A 397 9.60 -12.16 -0.01
C PRO A 397 10.20 -12.17 1.41
N GLN A 398 10.81 -13.27 1.82
CA GLN A 398 11.54 -13.38 3.11
C GLN A 398 13.01 -12.93 3.03
N GLY A 399 13.50 -12.45 1.88
CA GLY A 399 14.89 -11.99 1.73
C GLY A 399 15.96 -13.09 1.73
N THR A 400 15.56 -14.37 1.76
CA THR A 400 16.48 -15.52 1.88
C THR A 400 17.09 -15.97 0.56
N HIS A 401 16.45 -15.65 -0.57
CA HIS A 401 16.89 -16.05 -1.90
C HIS A 401 16.65 -14.92 -2.91
N LEU A 402 17.49 -14.89 -3.95
CA LEU A 402 17.33 -14.03 -5.11
C LEU A 402 17.38 -14.88 -6.37
N VAL A 403 16.37 -14.76 -7.22
CA VAL A 403 16.41 -15.32 -8.57
C VAL A 403 16.78 -14.20 -9.55
N VAL A 404 17.76 -14.47 -10.40
CA VAL A 404 18.09 -13.63 -11.55
C VAL A 404 17.53 -14.29 -12.79
N LYS A 405 16.55 -13.63 -13.41
CA LYS A 405 16.02 -14.01 -14.72
C LYS A 405 17.00 -13.55 -15.79
N ILE A 406 17.48 -14.49 -16.59
CA ILE A 406 18.46 -14.26 -17.64
C ILE A 406 17.75 -14.42 -18.97
N THR A 407 17.43 -13.32 -19.63
CA THR A 407 16.87 -13.34 -20.98
C THR A 407 18.02 -13.35 -21.98
N LYS A 408 18.03 -14.37 -22.85
CA LYS A 408 18.95 -14.56 -23.97
C LYS A 408 18.15 -14.46 -25.28
N THR A 409 18.86 -14.41 -26.40
CA THR A 409 18.28 -14.23 -27.75
C THR A 409 17.16 -15.23 -28.10
N HIS A 410 17.28 -16.49 -27.64
CA HIS A 410 16.31 -17.56 -27.99
C HIS A 410 15.76 -18.31 -26.77
N SER A 411 16.16 -17.95 -25.56
CA SER A 411 15.75 -18.66 -24.35
C SER A 411 15.84 -17.80 -23.11
N THR A 412 15.13 -18.20 -22.06
CA THR A 412 15.27 -17.63 -20.73
C THR A 412 15.72 -18.70 -19.74
N GLU A 413 16.66 -18.33 -18.88
CA GLU A 413 17.18 -19.16 -17.80
C GLU A 413 17.04 -18.46 -16.44
N TYR A 414 17.11 -19.22 -15.36
CA TYR A 414 17.08 -18.69 -14.00
C TYR A 414 18.35 -19.11 -13.23
N ALA A 415 19.06 -18.12 -12.69
CA ALA A 415 20.12 -18.33 -11.70
C ALA A 415 19.57 -18.02 -10.30
N LEU A 416 19.83 -18.92 -9.34
CA LEU A 416 19.31 -18.84 -7.99
C LEU A 416 20.47 -18.57 -7.04
N PHE A 417 20.31 -17.57 -6.19
CA PHE A 417 21.23 -17.21 -5.14
C PHE A 417 20.54 -17.49 -3.81
N ALA A 418 21.12 -18.36 -3.00
CA ALA A 418 20.77 -18.50 -1.59
C ALA A 418 21.58 -17.46 -0.81
N ILE A 419 20.87 -16.54 -0.17
CA ILE A 419 21.44 -15.31 0.37
C ILE A 419 21.60 -15.47 1.89
N GLY A 420 22.83 -15.33 2.36
CA GLY A 420 23.18 -15.24 3.78
C GLY A 420 23.63 -13.83 4.15
N THR A 421 24.03 -13.67 5.42
CA THR A 421 24.54 -12.40 5.94
C THR A 421 25.87 -11.97 5.35
N ARG A 422 26.76 -12.93 5.04
CA ARG A 422 28.10 -12.64 4.48
C ARG A 422 28.51 -13.57 3.35
N SER A 423 27.57 -14.35 2.81
CA SER A 423 27.84 -15.25 1.69
C SER A 423 26.58 -15.42 0.84
N ALA A 424 26.77 -15.69 -0.45
CA ALA A 424 25.70 -16.09 -1.34
C ALA A 424 26.10 -17.35 -2.10
N ALA A 425 25.37 -18.44 -1.88
CA ALA A 425 25.58 -19.69 -2.62
C ALA A 425 24.79 -19.66 -3.93
N VAL A 426 25.43 -20.06 -5.03
CA VAL A 426 24.85 -19.95 -6.37
C VAL A 426 24.45 -21.32 -6.91
N MET A 427 23.21 -21.42 -7.38
CA MET A 427 22.65 -22.58 -8.06
C MET A 427 22.10 -22.16 -9.42
N GLN A 428 22.11 -23.06 -10.40
CA GLN A 428 21.52 -22.80 -11.72
C GLN A 428 20.36 -23.76 -11.95
N LEU A 429 19.22 -23.22 -12.37
CA LEU A 429 18.10 -24.03 -12.80
C LEU A 429 18.44 -24.64 -14.16
N GLN A 430 18.62 -25.96 -14.20
CA GLN A 430 18.86 -26.67 -15.44
C GLN A 430 17.58 -26.66 -16.29
N VAL A 431 17.68 -26.09 -17.50
CA VAL A 431 16.60 -26.06 -18.48
C VAL A 431 16.93 -27.07 -19.58
N GLU A 432 16.00 -27.98 -19.87
CA GLU A 432 16.17 -28.98 -20.93
C GLU A 432 16.19 -28.29 -22.30
N LYS A 433 16.94 -28.86 -23.27
CA LYS A 433 17.04 -28.29 -24.62
C LYS A 433 15.66 -28.18 -25.27
N GLY A 434 15.36 -27.04 -25.88
CA GLY A 434 14.06 -26.77 -26.52
C GLY A 434 13.00 -26.19 -25.58
N LEU A 435 13.28 -26.08 -24.28
CA LEU A 435 12.43 -25.36 -23.33
C LEU A 435 13.03 -24.00 -22.99
N SER A 436 12.15 -23.02 -22.76
CA SER A 436 12.48 -21.70 -22.24
C SER A 436 11.73 -21.46 -20.94
N ALA A 437 12.40 -20.90 -19.93
CA ALA A 437 11.78 -20.65 -18.65
C ALA A 437 10.94 -19.34 -18.71
N GLY A 438 9.62 -19.49 -18.78
CA GLY A 438 8.65 -18.40 -18.85
C GLY A 438 8.32 -17.81 -17.48
N ARG A 439 7.08 -17.92 -17.02
CA ARG A 439 6.59 -17.27 -15.78
C ARG A 439 7.16 -17.94 -14.52
N PHE A 440 7.80 -17.16 -13.64
CA PHE A 440 8.27 -17.59 -12.31
C PHE A 440 7.37 -17.04 -11.19
N ALA A 441 7.17 -17.82 -10.12
CA ALA A 441 6.48 -17.35 -8.91
C ALA A 441 7.01 -18.03 -7.63
N TRP A 442 7.40 -17.21 -6.64
CA TRP A 442 7.78 -17.64 -5.29
C TRP A 442 6.56 -18.00 -4.44
N GLN A 443 6.69 -19.02 -3.58
CA GLN A 443 5.84 -19.18 -2.41
C GLN A 443 6.27 -18.14 -1.35
N PRO A 444 5.45 -17.15 -0.99
CA PRO A 444 5.91 -16.04 -0.15
C PRO A 444 6.40 -16.44 1.24
N SER A 445 5.77 -17.46 1.85
CA SER A 445 6.07 -17.87 3.22
C SER A 445 6.91 -19.14 3.33
N GLY A 446 7.49 -19.67 2.24
CA GLY A 446 8.13 -20.99 2.27
C GLY A 446 9.14 -21.24 1.15
N PRO A 447 9.81 -22.40 1.17
CA PRO A 447 10.97 -22.67 0.32
C PRO A 447 10.59 -23.16 -1.09
N HIS A 448 9.38 -22.91 -1.56
CA HIS A 448 8.89 -23.44 -2.84
C HIS A 448 8.77 -22.34 -3.90
N PHE A 449 8.85 -22.74 -5.15
CA PHE A 449 8.53 -21.88 -6.28
C PHE A 449 7.99 -22.69 -7.44
N ALA A 450 7.33 -22.02 -8.36
CA ALA A 450 6.80 -22.61 -9.58
C ALA A 450 7.30 -21.84 -10.80
N VAL A 451 7.57 -22.57 -11.88
CA VAL A 451 7.99 -22.02 -13.17
C VAL A 451 7.15 -22.63 -14.27
N ILE A 452 6.61 -21.80 -15.16
CA ILE A 452 6.02 -22.23 -16.43
C ILE A 452 7.12 -22.26 -17.48
N PHE A 453 7.36 -23.41 -18.07
CA PHE A 453 8.26 -23.61 -19.19
C PHE A 453 7.47 -23.63 -20.49
N GLU A 454 7.96 -22.89 -21.46
CA GLU A 454 7.42 -22.82 -22.81
C GLU A 454 8.29 -23.68 -23.74
N ASP A 455 7.64 -24.50 -24.54
CA ASP A 455 8.31 -25.30 -25.58
C ASP A 455 8.54 -24.40 -26.80
N THR A 456 9.80 -23.99 -27.00
CA THR A 456 10.16 -23.10 -28.11
C THR A 456 10.01 -23.77 -29.47
N SER A 457 9.95 -25.11 -29.52
CA SER A 457 9.73 -25.85 -30.77
C SER A 457 8.27 -25.81 -31.26
N LYS A 458 7.33 -25.53 -30.35
CA LYS A 458 5.89 -25.48 -30.61
C LYS A 458 5.31 -24.07 -30.50
N LEU A 459 6.19 -23.07 -30.57
CA LEU A 459 5.80 -21.67 -30.44
C LEU A 459 4.88 -21.30 -31.62
N GLY A 460 3.62 -20.95 -31.33
CA GLY A 460 2.62 -20.59 -32.34
C GLY A 460 1.63 -21.70 -32.72
N ASP A 461 1.81 -22.93 -32.26
CA ASP A 461 0.84 -24.01 -32.51
C ASP A 461 -0.48 -23.76 -31.77
N ILE A 462 -1.60 -23.92 -32.48
CA ILE A 462 -2.94 -23.84 -31.90
C ILE A 462 -3.10 -25.01 -30.92
N GLY A 463 -3.13 -24.68 -29.62
CA GLY A 463 -3.26 -25.69 -28.56
C GLY A 463 -1.95 -26.10 -27.89
N SER A 464 -0.84 -25.41 -28.15
CA SER A 464 0.40 -25.60 -27.39
C SER A 464 0.13 -25.47 -25.89
N THR A 465 0.59 -26.49 -25.14
CA THR A 465 0.51 -26.52 -23.68
C THR A 465 1.91 -26.36 -23.12
N SER A 466 2.08 -25.38 -22.26
CA SER A 466 3.29 -25.18 -21.47
C SER A 466 3.41 -26.24 -20.37
N GLU A 467 4.59 -26.35 -19.78
CA GLU A 467 4.83 -27.25 -18.65
C GLU A 467 5.08 -26.44 -17.38
N MET A 468 4.22 -26.60 -16.37
CA MET A 468 4.47 -26.06 -15.04
C MET A 468 5.32 -27.03 -14.22
N ARG A 469 6.41 -26.55 -13.66
CA ARG A 469 7.26 -27.29 -12.73
C ARG A 469 7.29 -26.62 -11.36
N ILE A 470 7.16 -27.41 -10.30
CA ILE A 470 7.18 -26.94 -8.91
C ILE A 470 8.43 -27.48 -8.24
N TYR A 471 9.16 -26.61 -7.55
CA TYR A 471 10.46 -26.89 -6.93
C TYR A 471 10.46 -26.56 -5.43
N ASN A 472 11.41 -27.17 -4.72
CA ASN A 472 11.78 -26.85 -3.35
C ASN A 472 13.28 -26.48 -3.31
N ILE A 473 13.64 -25.44 -2.55
CA ILE A 473 15.02 -24.91 -2.47
C ILE A 473 15.64 -24.98 -1.06
N LYS A 474 15.02 -25.68 -0.09
CA LYS A 474 15.42 -25.64 1.33
C LYS A 474 16.90 -25.98 1.62
N LYS A 475 17.44 -27.02 0.99
CA LYS A 475 18.87 -27.43 1.14
C LYS A 475 19.53 -27.58 -0.22
N HIS A 476 18.85 -28.31 -1.10
CA HIS A 476 19.21 -28.47 -2.49
C HIS A 476 17.97 -28.21 -3.34
N LEU A 477 18.20 -27.76 -4.57
CA LEU A 477 17.14 -27.61 -5.55
C LEU A 477 16.56 -28.98 -5.89
N LYS A 478 15.29 -29.22 -5.52
CA LYS A 478 14.56 -30.46 -5.79
C LYS A 478 13.31 -30.16 -6.60
N LEU A 479 13.13 -30.86 -7.72
CA LEU A 479 11.88 -30.87 -8.46
C LEU A 479 10.83 -31.72 -7.72
N LEU A 480 9.66 -31.15 -7.46
CA LEU A 480 8.55 -31.84 -6.79
C LEU A 480 7.53 -32.43 -7.76
N GLY A 481 7.30 -31.78 -8.91
CA GLY A 481 6.33 -32.25 -9.89
C GLY A 481 6.37 -31.48 -11.21
N ARG A 482 5.91 -32.15 -12.27
CA ARG A 482 5.78 -31.65 -13.65
C ARG A 482 4.32 -31.76 -14.07
N TYR A 483 3.74 -30.69 -14.61
CA TYR A 483 2.32 -30.63 -14.95
C TYR A 483 2.12 -29.90 -16.27
N VAL A 484 1.44 -30.55 -17.21
CA VAL A 484 0.98 -29.88 -18.43
C VAL A 484 -0.02 -28.79 -18.05
N THR A 485 0.16 -27.59 -18.57
CA THR A 485 -0.67 -26.43 -18.26
C THR A 485 -0.91 -25.55 -19.47
N ASN A 486 -2.04 -24.86 -19.48
CA ASN A 486 -2.30 -23.74 -20.37
C ASN A 486 -2.23 -22.40 -19.60
N ALA A 487 -1.85 -22.42 -18.32
CA ALA A 487 -1.79 -21.22 -17.50
C ALA A 487 -0.75 -20.23 -18.00
N THR A 488 -1.02 -18.95 -17.82
CA THR A 488 -0.09 -17.85 -18.12
C THR A 488 0.35 -17.12 -16.85
N HIS A 489 -0.39 -17.30 -15.76
CA HIS A 489 -0.16 -16.65 -14.48
C HIS A 489 -0.12 -17.69 -13.36
N LEU A 490 0.69 -17.40 -12.33
CA LEU A 490 0.87 -18.23 -11.15
C LEU A 490 0.71 -17.37 -9.91
N PHE A 491 -0.16 -17.79 -8.99
CA PHE A 491 -0.43 -17.08 -7.74
C PHE A 491 -0.32 -18.04 -6.55
N TRP A 492 0.77 -17.93 -5.82
CA TRP A 492 0.92 -18.63 -4.54
C TRP A 492 0.11 -17.93 -3.45
N ALA A 493 -0.47 -18.71 -2.54
CA ALA A 493 -1.08 -18.19 -1.33
C ALA A 493 -0.02 -17.45 -0.49
N PRO A 494 -0.31 -16.25 0.05
CA PRO A 494 0.63 -15.48 0.88
C PRO A 494 1.13 -16.26 2.10
N ARG A 495 0.28 -17.14 2.64
CA ARG A 495 0.61 -18.11 3.68
C ARG A 495 0.14 -19.49 3.26
N GLY A 496 0.84 -20.52 3.72
CA GLY A 496 0.55 -21.91 3.36
C GLY A 496 1.18 -22.32 2.03
N ALA A 497 0.87 -23.53 1.57
CA ALA A 497 1.48 -24.15 0.39
C ALA A 497 0.44 -24.46 -0.69
N ARG A 498 -0.31 -23.43 -1.10
CA ARG A 498 -1.32 -23.50 -2.16
C ARG A 498 -0.92 -22.58 -3.32
N LEU A 499 -1.21 -23.00 -4.54
CA LEU A 499 -0.87 -22.32 -5.78
C LEU A 499 -2.07 -22.37 -6.72
N VAL A 500 -2.40 -21.25 -7.35
CA VAL A 500 -3.38 -21.19 -8.44
C VAL A 500 -2.68 -20.86 -9.75
N ALA A 501 -2.83 -21.74 -10.73
CA ALA A 501 -2.42 -21.51 -12.10
C ALA A 501 -3.61 -20.97 -12.90
N THR A 502 -3.46 -19.77 -13.47
CA THR A 502 -4.56 -19.02 -14.10
C THR A 502 -4.27 -18.73 -15.56
N ASN A 503 -5.28 -18.86 -16.42
CA ASN A 503 -5.30 -18.31 -17.77
C ASN A 503 -6.57 -17.44 -17.93
N TYR A 504 -6.39 -16.12 -17.96
CA TYR A 504 -7.51 -15.18 -18.13
C TYR A 504 -8.18 -15.30 -19.51
N ALA A 505 -7.41 -15.49 -20.58
CA ALA A 505 -7.94 -15.59 -21.94
C ALA A 505 -8.80 -16.85 -22.15
N LYS A 506 -8.41 -17.97 -21.53
CA LYS A 506 -9.19 -19.23 -21.54
C LYS A 506 -10.16 -19.34 -20.34
N SER A 507 -10.14 -18.35 -19.44
CA SER A 507 -10.98 -18.32 -18.24
C SER A 507 -10.84 -19.59 -17.36
N THR A 508 -9.61 -20.09 -17.21
CA THR A 508 -9.33 -21.31 -16.43
C THR A 508 -8.51 -21.02 -15.18
N LEU A 509 -8.92 -21.61 -14.06
CA LEU A 509 -8.22 -21.60 -12.78
C LEU A 509 -7.93 -23.05 -12.37
N HIS A 510 -6.70 -23.38 -12.00
CA HIS A 510 -6.35 -24.72 -11.54
C HIS A 510 -5.58 -24.62 -10.23
N PHE A 511 -6.13 -25.23 -9.18
CA PHE A 511 -5.56 -25.21 -7.84
C PHE A 511 -4.60 -26.38 -7.65
N TYR A 512 -3.51 -26.10 -6.95
CA TYR A 512 -2.49 -27.07 -6.57
C TYR A 512 -2.17 -26.86 -5.09
N GLY A 513 -1.82 -27.95 -4.41
CA GLY A 513 -1.35 -27.91 -3.03
C GLY A 513 -0.13 -28.77 -2.81
N ILE A 514 0.68 -28.41 -1.82
CA ILE A 514 1.71 -29.29 -1.28
C ILE A 514 1.16 -29.86 0.02
N ASN A 515 1.17 -31.19 0.15
CA ASN A 515 0.76 -31.86 1.39
C ASN A 515 1.93 -31.91 2.40
N ASP A 516 1.66 -32.40 3.61
CA ASP A 516 2.67 -32.44 4.68
C ASP A 516 3.86 -33.35 4.36
N ASN A 517 3.67 -34.33 3.47
CA ASN A 517 4.73 -35.20 2.95
C ASN A 517 5.61 -34.50 1.89
N GLY A 518 5.32 -33.25 1.53
CA GLY A 518 6.05 -32.49 0.52
C GLY A 518 5.74 -32.89 -0.93
N MET A 519 4.63 -33.62 -1.15
CA MET A 519 4.16 -33.99 -2.49
C MET A 519 3.16 -32.96 -3.00
N VAL A 520 3.23 -32.69 -4.30
CA VAL A 520 2.28 -31.81 -4.97
C VAL A 520 1.03 -32.61 -5.35
N VAL A 521 -0.14 -32.06 -5.02
CA VAL A 521 -1.47 -32.58 -5.29
C VAL A 521 -2.21 -31.60 -6.20
N GLN A 522 -2.85 -32.11 -7.25
CA GLN A 522 -3.79 -31.35 -8.07
C GLN A 522 -5.13 -31.28 -7.34
N LEU A 523 -5.70 -30.09 -7.24
CA LEU A 523 -6.96 -29.81 -6.55
C LEU A 523 -8.00 -29.40 -7.59
N GLU A 524 -8.97 -28.57 -7.19
CA GLU A 524 -10.08 -28.19 -8.07
C GLU A 524 -9.61 -27.42 -9.31
N LYS A 525 -10.32 -27.64 -10.42
CA LYS A 525 -10.12 -26.92 -11.68
C LYS A 525 -11.44 -26.28 -12.12
N HIS A 526 -11.40 -24.98 -12.36
CA HIS A 526 -12.55 -24.18 -12.79
C HIS A 526 -12.35 -23.62 -14.18
N SER A 527 -13.46 -23.52 -14.92
CA SER A 527 -13.52 -22.89 -16.23
C SER A 527 -14.71 -21.93 -16.24
N ALA A 528 -14.50 -20.72 -15.72
CA ALA A 528 -15.54 -19.70 -15.58
C ALA A 528 -14.95 -18.31 -15.92
N PRO A 529 -15.75 -17.40 -16.51
CA PRO A 529 -15.29 -16.06 -16.90
C PRO A 529 -14.54 -15.37 -15.76
N VAL A 530 -13.31 -14.94 -16.04
CA VAL A 530 -12.44 -14.30 -15.05
C VAL A 530 -11.53 -13.30 -15.74
N THR A 531 -11.45 -12.08 -15.19
CA THR A 531 -10.54 -11.04 -15.70
C THR A 531 -9.38 -10.78 -14.74
N ASP A 532 -9.61 -11.03 -13.45
CA ASP A 532 -8.69 -10.73 -12.37
C ASP A 532 -8.92 -11.69 -11.20
N THR A 533 -7.85 -11.93 -10.43
CA THR A 533 -7.88 -12.79 -9.25
C THR A 533 -6.94 -12.27 -8.17
N ALA A 534 -7.21 -12.66 -6.92
CA ALA A 534 -6.33 -12.36 -5.79
C ALA A 534 -6.55 -13.34 -4.63
N TRP A 535 -5.45 -13.77 -4.02
CA TRP A 535 -5.50 -14.41 -2.69
C TRP A 535 -5.80 -13.38 -1.62
N ASP A 536 -6.55 -13.79 -0.61
CA ASP A 536 -6.63 -13.04 0.65
C ASP A 536 -5.26 -13.08 1.36
N PRO A 537 -4.92 -12.08 2.19
CA PRO A 537 -3.60 -12.00 2.82
C PRO A 537 -3.32 -13.13 3.81
N THR A 538 -4.35 -13.86 4.28
CA THR A 538 -4.18 -15.03 5.15
C THR A 538 -3.92 -16.32 4.39
N GLY A 539 -4.15 -16.36 3.06
CA GLY A 539 -3.97 -17.54 2.22
C GLY A 539 -5.05 -18.62 2.38
N ARG A 540 -6.17 -18.30 3.02
CA ARG A 540 -7.31 -19.20 3.25
C ARG A 540 -8.34 -19.14 2.13
N PHE A 541 -8.43 -18.01 1.44
CA PHE A 541 -9.46 -17.74 0.44
C PHE A 541 -8.84 -17.14 -0.83
N TYR A 542 -9.43 -17.49 -1.95
CA TYR A 542 -9.06 -16.96 -3.26
C TYR A 542 -10.27 -16.29 -3.89
N ALA A 543 -10.11 -15.07 -4.37
CA ALA A 543 -11.16 -14.37 -5.11
C ALA A 543 -10.86 -14.39 -6.61
N SER A 544 -11.92 -14.53 -7.41
CA SER A 544 -11.91 -14.22 -8.84
C SER A 544 -13.07 -13.30 -9.18
N TRP A 545 -12.90 -12.43 -10.18
CA TRP A 545 -13.99 -11.56 -10.62
C TRP A 545 -13.89 -11.18 -12.10
N VAL A 546 -14.99 -10.65 -12.61
CA VAL A 546 -15.11 -10.10 -13.97
C VAL A 546 -15.29 -8.60 -13.87
N SER A 547 -14.22 -7.85 -14.16
CA SER A 547 -14.20 -6.39 -14.07
C SER A 547 -14.91 -5.73 -15.25
N ALA A 548 -15.79 -4.78 -14.95
CA ALA A 548 -16.44 -3.86 -15.88
C ALA A 548 -15.46 -3.01 -16.71
N LEU A 549 -14.21 -2.87 -16.25
CA LEU A 549 -13.14 -2.21 -17.02
C LEU A 549 -12.70 -3.04 -18.24
N LYS A 550 -12.89 -4.36 -18.21
CA LYS A 550 -12.44 -5.31 -19.24
C LYS A 550 -13.60 -5.98 -19.96
N SER A 551 -14.72 -6.23 -19.27
CA SER A 551 -15.93 -6.84 -19.82
C SER A 551 -17.18 -6.16 -19.28
N ALA A 552 -18.05 -5.68 -20.17
CA ALA A 552 -19.28 -5.00 -19.80
C ALA A 552 -20.43 -5.94 -19.36
N ALA A 553 -20.32 -7.24 -19.64
CA ALA A 553 -21.34 -8.25 -19.34
C ALA A 553 -20.90 -9.20 -18.22
N ASP A 554 -21.89 -9.80 -17.55
CA ASP A 554 -21.76 -10.86 -16.53
C ASP A 554 -20.74 -10.55 -15.42
N ASN A 555 -20.75 -9.30 -14.95
CA ASN A 555 -19.93 -8.86 -13.83
C ASN A 555 -20.34 -9.60 -12.55
N GLN A 556 -19.41 -10.39 -12.03
CA GLN A 556 -19.58 -11.18 -10.81
C GLN A 556 -18.25 -11.28 -10.08
N PHE A 557 -18.30 -11.61 -8.79
CA PHE A 557 -17.14 -12.11 -8.06
C PHE A 557 -17.46 -13.44 -7.40
N ARG A 558 -16.42 -14.26 -7.25
CA ARG A 558 -16.45 -15.56 -6.61
C ARG A 558 -15.37 -15.62 -5.54
N ILE A 559 -15.67 -16.31 -4.44
CA ILE A 559 -14.70 -16.61 -3.39
C ILE A 559 -14.61 -18.12 -3.27
N PHE A 560 -13.40 -18.64 -3.29
CA PHE A 560 -13.07 -20.05 -3.15
C PHE A 560 -12.31 -20.27 -1.84
N ASP A 561 -12.38 -21.48 -1.30
CA ASP A 561 -11.46 -21.93 -0.27
C ASP A 561 -10.03 -22.17 -0.83
N LEU A 562 -9.10 -22.49 0.05
CA LEU A 562 -7.70 -22.75 -0.30
C LEU A 562 -7.47 -23.97 -1.21
N ASN A 563 -8.47 -24.84 -1.37
CA ASN A 563 -8.43 -26.00 -2.26
C ASN A 563 -9.19 -25.77 -3.58
N GLY A 564 -9.85 -24.61 -3.72
CA GLY A 564 -10.62 -24.22 -4.88
C GLY A 564 -12.10 -24.58 -4.82
N ARG A 565 -12.67 -24.97 -3.67
CA ARG A 565 -14.14 -25.15 -3.55
C ARG A 565 -14.80 -23.77 -3.57
N GLU A 566 -15.80 -23.58 -4.43
CA GLU A 566 -16.56 -22.33 -4.50
C GLU A 566 -17.41 -22.17 -3.23
N LEU A 567 -17.18 -21.08 -2.50
CA LEU A 567 -17.87 -20.75 -1.25
C LEU A 567 -18.97 -19.71 -1.48
N LEU A 568 -18.70 -18.73 -2.34
CA LEU A 568 -19.61 -17.65 -2.66
C LEU A 568 -19.51 -17.29 -4.14
N ASN A 569 -20.66 -17.02 -4.76
CA ASN A 569 -20.76 -16.43 -6.08
C ASN A 569 -21.85 -15.36 -6.05
N LYS A 570 -21.48 -14.12 -6.40
CA LYS A 570 -22.39 -12.97 -6.37
C LYS A 570 -22.30 -12.18 -7.66
N GLN A 571 -23.46 -12.02 -8.30
CA GLN A 571 -23.64 -11.12 -9.44
C GLN A 571 -23.67 -9.67 -8.95
N VAL A 572 -22.94 -8.80 -9.63
CA VAL A 572 -22.72 -7.41 -9.21
C VAL A 572 -22.75 -6.50 -10.44
N ARG A 573 -23.66 -5.53 -10.47
CA ARG A 573 -23.78 -4.62 -11.62
C ARG A 573 -22.55 -3.71 -11.72
N GLN A 574 -21.88 -3.70 -12.87
CA GLN A 574 -20.71 -2.85 -13.15
C GLN A 574 -19.61 -2.96 -12.08
N LEU A 575 -19.27 -4.18 -11.65
CA LEU A 575 -18.15 -4.41 -10.72
C LEU A 575 -16.83 -3.97 -11.36
N SER A 576 -16.21 -2.90 -10.89
CA SER A 576 -14.95 -2.42 -11.47
C SER A 576 -13.72 -2.89 -10.71
N HIS A 577 -13.82 -2.96 -9.39
CA HIS A 577 -12.67 -3.25 -8.52
C HIS A 577 -13.10 -4.13 -7.35
N PHE A 578 -12.27 -5.12 -7.05
CA PHE A 578 -12.33 -5.95 -5.85
C PHE A 578 -10.95 -5.87 -5.19
N SER A 579 -10.90 -5.69 -3.88
CA SER A 579 -9.63 -5.57 -3.17
C SER A 579 -9.72 -6.13 -1.75
N TRP A 580 -8.98 -7.22 -1.50
CA TRP A 580 -8.75 -7.72 -0.15
C TRP A 580 -7.98 -6.67 0.67
N ARG A 581 -8.40 -6.44 1.91
CA ARG A 581 -7.64 -5.62 2.85
C ARG A 581 -6.35 -6.38 3.23
N PRO A 582 -5.16 -5.79 3.05
CA PRO A 582 -3.91 -6.40 3.49
C PRO A 582 -3.90 -6.67 5.00
N LEU A 583 -3.06 -7.62 5.43
CA LEU A 583 -2.91 -7.93 6.85
C LEU A 583 -1.78 -7.10 7.45
N ALA A 584 -2.03 -6.46 8.58
CA ALA A 584 -1.00 -5.79 9.35
C ALA A 584 0.11 -6.76 9.82
N PRO A 585 1.33 -6.26 10.11
CA PRO A 585 2.39 -7.07 10.69
C PRO A 585 1.91 -7.71 12.00
N PRO A 586 2.29 -8.98 12.27
CA PRO A 586 1.92 -9.63 13.51
C PRO A 586 2.52 -8.88 14.70
N VAL A 587 1.72 -8.71 15.75
CA VAL A 587 2.16 -8.13 17.04
C VAL A 587 2.92 -9.17 17.86
N LEU A 588 2.73 -10.45 17.56
CA LEU A 588 3.36 -11.57 18.26
C LEU A 588 4.89 -11.54 18.10
N THR A 589 5.58 -11.77 19.20
CA THR A 589 7.02 -11.97 19.24
C THR A 589 7.42 -13.26 18.53
N ALA A 590 8.69 -13.37 18.15
CA ALA A 590 9.21 -14.60 17.53
C ALA A 590 9.08 -15.83 18.46
N GLU A 591 9.15 -15.63 19.78
CA GLU A 591 8.99 -16.67 20.79
C GLU A 591 7.54 -17.16 20.89
N GLU A 592 6.57 -16.25 20.91
CA GLU A 592 5.15 -16.61 20.90
C GLU A 592 4.77 -17.34 19.60
N ILE A 593 5.26 -16.87 18.45
CA ILE A 593 5.06 -17.56 17.17
C ILE A 593 5.64 -18.98 17.21
N LYS A 594 6.80 -19.16 17.83
CA LYS A 594 7.42 -20.48 18.01
C LYS A 594 6.56 -21.37 18.93
N MET A 595 6.10 -20.84 20.05
CA MET A 595 5.21 -21.56 20.97
C MET A 595 3.89 -21.99 20.30
N VAL A 596 3.28 -21.12 19.48
CA VAL A 596 2.09 -21.46 18.70
C VAL A 596 2.37 -22.60 17.71
N ARG A 597 3.54 -22.59 17.06
CA ARG A 597 3.95 -23.66 16.13
C ARG A 597 4.18 -25.00 16.83
N GLU A 598 4.71 -24.99 18.04
CA GLU A 598 4.95 -26.21 18.82
C GLU A 598 3.64 -26.80 19.35
N ASN A 599 2.65 -25.96 19.68
CA ASN A 599 1.37 -26.38 20.26
C ASN A 599 0.20 -26.38 19.26
N LEU A 600 0.45 -26.49 17.95
CA LEU A 600 -0.59 -26.41 16.90
C LEU A 600 -1.76 -27.38 17.11
N SER A 601 -1.51 -28.59 17.62
CA SER A 601 -2.55 -29.60 17.87
C SER A 601 -3.56 -29.13 18.92
N GLU A 602 -3.07 -28.52 20.02
CA GLU A 602 -3.92 -28.00 21.08
C GLU A 602 -4.77 -26.81 20.57
N TYR A 603 -4.14 -25.89 19.84
CA TYR A 603 -4.85 -24.78 19.21
C TYR A 603 -5.91 -25.28 18.22
N SER A 604 -5.61 -26.29 17.40
CA SER A 604 -6.58 -26.88 16.46
C SER A 604 -7.80 -27.44 17.19
N GLN A 605 -7.60 -28.25 18.24
CA GLN A 605 -8.70 -28.83 19.02
C GLN A 605 -9.53 -27.75 19.73
N ARG A 606 -8.86 -26.71 20.23
CA ARG A 606 -9.52 -25.55 20.84
C ARG A 606 -10.38 -24.82 19.82
N TYR A 607 -9.84 -24.50 18.65
CA TYR A 607 -10.58 -23.80 17.60
C TYR A 607 -11.74 -24.63 17.03
N GLU A 608 -11.56 -25.95 16.86
CA GLU A 608 -12.65 -26.84 16.46
C GLU A 608 -13.80 -26.84 17.48
N ARG A 609 -13.48 -26.82 18.78
CA ARG A 609 -14.47 -26.71 19.85
C ARG A 609 -15.17 -25.36 19.84
N GLU A 610 -14.42 -24.26 19.79
CA GLU A 610 -14.96 -22.90 19.73
C GLU A 610 -15.86 -22.71 18.49
N LEU A 611 -15.45 -23.24 17.34
CA LEU A 611 -16.22 -23.23 16.10
C LEU A 611 -17.55 -23.96 16.27
N LYS A 612 -17.52 -25.19 16.80
CA LYS A 612 -18.73 -25.99 17.02
C LYS A 612 -19.70 -25.30 17.98
N GLU A 613 -19.20 -24.74 19.08
CA GLU A 613 -20.02 -23.97 20.02
C GLU A 613 -20.65 -22.75 19.36
N GLN A 614 -19.92 -22.07 18.46
CA GLN A 614 -20.43 -20.92 17.74
C GLN A 614 -21.50 -21.32 16.71
N GLU A 615 -21.29 -22.40 15.94
CA GLU A 615 -22.28 -22.95 15.02
C GLU A 615 -23.59 -23.30 15.76
N GLU A 616 -23.49 -23.98 16.90
CA GLU A 616 -24.66 -24.32 17.73
C GLU A 616 -25.41 -23.07 18.22
N ARG A 617 -24.70 -22.00 18.62
CA ARG A 617 -25.29 -20.73 19.04
C ARG A 617 -26.01 -20.02 17.88
N GLU A 618 -25.38 -19.95 16.70
CA GLU A 618 -25.96 -19.32 15.52
C GLU A 618 -27.20 -20.09 15.02
N GLU A 619 -27.15 -21.43 15.01
CA GLU A 619 -28.32 -22.25 14.68
C GLU A 619 -29.47 -22.07 15.67
N ALA A 620 -29.17 -21.97 16.97
CA ALA A 620 -30.18 -21.72 18.00
C ALA A 620 -30.82 -20.34 17.82
N GLU A 621 -30.03 -19.31 17.50
CA GLU A 621 -30.54 -17.98 17.20
C GLU A 621 -31.41 -17.97 15.94
N LEU A 622 -30.96 -18.63 14.86
CA LEU A 622 -31.73 -18.73 13.63
C LEU A 622 -33.08 -19.43 13.88
N ARG A 623 -33.08 -20.53 14.63
CA ARG A 623 -34.30 -21.23 15.06
C ARG A 623 -35.23 -20.29 15.85
N ARG A 624 -34.69 -19.51 16.78
CA ARG A 624 -35.46 -18.53 17.56
C ARG A 624 -36.09 -17.46 16.67
N VAL A 625 -35.33 -16.89 15.72
CA VAL A 625 -35.84 -15.87 14.79
C VAL A 625 -36.94 -16.43 13.88
N LEU A 626 -36.77 -17.66 13.38
CA LEU A 626 -37.80 -18.34 12.58
C LEU A 626 -39.07 -18.59 13.38
N GLN A 627 -38.94 -19.04 14.63
CA GLN A 627 -40.07 -19.23 15.54
C GLN A 627 -40.79 -17.93 15.86
N ASP A 628 -40.07 -16.82 16.09
CA ASP A 628 -40.68 -15.50 16.32
C ASP A 628 -41.42 -14.99 15.07
N LYS A 629 -40.81 -15.13 13.89
CA LYS A 629 -41.48 -14.79 12.61
C LYS A 629 -42.75 -15.63 12.41
N GLN A 630 -42.67 -16.94 12.65
CA GLN A 630 -43.82 -17.84 12.56
C GLN A 630 -44.91 -17.47 13.56
N SER A 631 -44.54 -17.15 14.80
CA SER A 631 -45.47 -16.74 15.86
C SER A 631 -46.17 -15.43 15.52
N LYS A 632 -45.43 -14.42 15.03
CA LYS A 632 -45.97 -13.15 14.54
C LYS A 632 -46.91 -13.35 13.35
N TYR A 633 -46.54 -14.23 12.41
CA TYR A 633 -47.40 -14.58 11.28
C TYR A 633 -48.71 -15.24 11.72
N ILE A 634 -48.63 -16.25 12.61
CA ILE A 634 -49.81 -16.93 13.17
C ILE A 634 -50.71 -15.93 13.91
N LYS A 635 -50.12 -15.05 14.73
CA LYS A 635 -50.87 -14.00 15.43
C LYS A 635 -51.60 -13.09 14.45
N ARG A 636 -50.89 -12.58 13.42
CA ARG A 636 -51.49 -11.75 12.36
C ARG A 636 -52.64 -12.47 11.65
N MET A 637 -52.48 -13.76 11.32
CA MET A 637 -53.53 -14.54 10.67
C MET A 637 -54.75 -14.75 11.58
N ARG A 638 -54.55 -14.97 12.89
CA ARG A 638 -55.64 -15.04 13.87
C ARG A 638 -56.37 -13.70 14.01
N ASP A 639 -55.63 -12.60 14.03
CA ASP A 639 -56.21 -11.25 14.15
C ASP A 639 -57.04 -10.90 12.89
N ILE A 640 -56.54 -11.26 11.70
CA ILE A 640 -57.30 -11.15 10.44
C ILE A 640 -58.56 -12.02 10.51
N ALA A 641 -58.45 -13.29 10.89
CA ALA A 641 -59.60 -14.19 10.99
C ALA A 641 -60.66 -13.65 11.98
N ARG A 642 -60.23 -13.10 13.11
CA ARG A 642 -61.11 -12.45 14.09
C ARG A 642 -61.82 -11.24 13.48
N TYR A 643 -61.08 -10.36 12.81
CA TYR A 643 -61.66 -9.20 12.13
C TYR A 643 -62.68 -9.58 11.06
N HIS A 644 -62.40 -10.63 10.27
CA HIS A 644 -63.34 -11.15 9.27
C HIS A 644 -64.62 -11.70 9.90
N ARG A 645 -64.50 -12.39 11.04
CA ARG A 645 -65.63 -12.89 11.81
C ARG A 645 -66.48 -11.76 12.38
N ASP A 646 -65.85 -10.78 13.03
CA ASP A 646 -66.53 -9.64 13.66
C ASP A 646 -67.26 -8.76 12.64
N LYS A 647 -66.74 -8.66 11.40
CA LYS A 647 -67.37 -7.93 10.29
C LYS A 647 -68.38 -8.76 9.48
N GLY A 648 -68.55 -10.05 9.80
CA GLY A 648 -69.46 -10.93 9.07
C GLY A 648 -69.04 -11.20 7.61
N PHE A 649 -67.77 -10.98 7.26
CA PHE A 649 -67.28 -11.19 5.90
C PHE A 649 -67.31 -12.66 5.47
N GLU A 650 -67.28 -13.59 6.43
CA GLU A 650 -67.48 -15.02 6.15
C GLU A 650 -68.88 -15.30 5.60
N ASN A 651 -69.91 -14.66 6.17
CA ASN A 651 -71.30 -14.79 5.70
C ASN A 651 -71.49 -14.12 4.34
N GLN A 652 -70.98 -12.89 4.16
CA GLN A 652 -71.00 -12.22 2.85
C GLN A 652 -70.27 -13.03 1.77
N ARG A 653 -69.14 -13.65 2.10
CA ARG A 653 -68.39 -14.48 1.16
C ARG A 653 -69.14 -15.78 0.83
N ALA A 654 -69.77 -16.42 1.81
CA ALA A 654 -70.62 -17.59 1.58
C ALA A 654 -71.84 -17.25 0.71
N GLU A 655 -72.48 -16.11 0.95
CA GLU A 655 -73.59 -15.60 0.11
C GLU A 655 -73.13 -15.28 -1.31
N LEU A 656 -71.98 -14.62 -1.49
CA LEU A 656 -71.40 -14.34 -2.81
C LEU A 656 -70.99 -15.61 -3.56
N ILE A 657 -70.46 -16.61 -2.85
CA ILE A 657 -70.15 -17.91 -3.42
C ILE A 657 -71.45 -18.63 -3.80
N ALA A 658 -72.49 -18.61 -2.97
CA ALA A 658 -73.77 -19.24 -3.27
C ALA A 658 -74.51 -18.56 -4.43
N SER A 659 -74.41 -17.22 -4.53
CA SER A 659 -75.05 -16.44 -5.59
C SER A 659 -74.28 -16.47 -6.92
N SER A 660 -72.98 -16.77 -6.88
CA SER A 660 -72.13 -16.90 -8.06
C SER A 660 -72.69 -17.91 -9.07
N PRO A 661 -72.84 -17.52 -10.35
CA PRO A 661 -73.25 -18.43 -11.42
C PRO A 661 -72.32 -19.65 -11.54
N TRP A 662 -71.02 -19.46 -11.29
CA TRP A 662 -70.01 -20.50 -11.38
C TRP A 662 -70.20 -21.59 -10.32
N SER A 663 -70.56 -21.24 -9.09
CA SER A 663 -70.80 -22.21 -8.00
C SER A 663 -72.04 -23.05 -8.28
N ARG A 664 -73.09 -22.45 -8.85
CA ARG A 664 -74.28 -23.17 -9.31
C ARG A 664 -73.96 -24.12 -10.48
N LEU A 665 -73.07 -23.70 -11.38
CA LEU A 665 -72.59 -24.50 -12.50
C LEU A 665 -71.74 -25.69 -12.02
N TRP A 666 -70.82 -25.48 -11.08
CA TRP A 666 -70.02 -26.54 -10.44
C TRP A 666 -70.89 -27.51 -9.64
N ALA A 667 -71.84 -27.03 -8.84
CA ALA A 667 -72.73 -27.91 -8.09
C ALA A 667 -73.57 -28.81 -9.02
N ARG A 668 -74.05 -28.28 -10.16
CA ARG A 668 -74.70 -29.09 -11.19
C ARG A 668 -73.75 -30.09 -11.84
N ARG A 669 -72.51 -29.66 -12.14
CA ARG A 669 -71.47 -30.52 -12.71
C ARG A 669 -71.10 -31.66 -11.78
N MET A 670 -70.88 -31.39 -10.49
CA MET A 670 -70.60 -32.42 -9.46
C MET A 670 -71.73 -33.43 -9.34
N LYS A 671 -72.99 -32.98 -9.48
CA LYS A 671 -74.17 -33.85 -9.44
C LYS A 671 -74.35 -34.70 -10.71
N SER A 672 -73.69 -34.33 -11.81
CA SER A 672 -73.73 -35.05 -13.09
C SER A 672 -72.53 -35.98 -13.32
N LEU A 673 -71.55 -36.01 -12.40
CA LEU A 673 -70.38 -36.88 -12.51
C LEU A 673 -70.70 -38.27 -11.94
N PRO A 674 -70.19 -39.36 -12.55
CA PRO A 674 -70.29 -40.72 -12.00
C PRO A 674 -69.61 -40.84 -10.63
N GLU A 675 -70.08 -41.76 -9.78
CA GLU A 675 -69.63 -41.92 -8.38
C GLU A 675 -68.10 -42.10 -8.27
N GLU A 676 -67.47 -42.76 -9.25
CA GLU A 676 -66.01 -42.98 -9.33
C GLU A 676 -65.18 -41.70 -9.53
N GLU A 677 -65.76 -40.65 -10.13
CA GLU A 677 -65.08 -39.36 -10.37
C GLU A 677 -65.34 -38.33 -9.26
N THR A 678 -66.20 -38.65 -8.27
CA THR A 678 -66.54 -37.73 -7.17
C THR A 678 -65.53 -37.71 -6.02
N ILE A 679 -64.62 -38.70 -5.95
CA ILE A 679 -63.72 -38.92 -4.80
C ILE A 679 -62.36 -38.19 -4.95
N MET A 680 -62.00 -37.71 -6.13
CA MET A 680 -60.67 -37.16 -6.41
C MET A 680 -60.54 -35.64 -6.19
N HIS A 681 -60.84 -35.11 -4.99
CA HIS A 681 -60.65 -33.66 -4.77
C HIS A 681 -60.38 -33.15 -3.35
N GLU A 682 -59.87 -33.96 -2.41
CA GLU A 682 -59.31 -33.39 -1.16
C GLU A 682 -57.86 -32.87 -1.34
N ASP A 683 -57.07 -33.42 -2.28
CA ASP A 683 -55.66 -33.04 -2.44
C ASP A 683 -55.40 -31.76 -3.27
N VAL A 684 -56.36 -31.30 -4.08
CA VAL A 684 -56.11 -30.20 -5.04
C VAL A 684 -56.27 -28.81 -4.41
N THR A 685 -56.77 -28.71 -3.18
CA THR A 685 -56.91 -27.42 -2.49
C THR A 685 -55.58 -26.85 -1.98
N GLU A 686 -54.56 -27.67 -1.71
CA GLU A 686 -53.25 -27.16 -1.29
C GLU A 686 -52.43 -26.59 -2.47
N GLU A 687 -52.46 -27.22 -3.66
CA GLU A 687 -51.72 -26.73 -4.83
C GLU A 687 -52.17 -25.33 -5.31
N ARG A 688 -53.47 -25.00 -5.18
CA ARG A 688 -53.99 -23.67 -5.56
C ARG A 688 -53.54 -22.55 -4.62
N ILE A 689 -53.17 -22.86 -3.38
CA ILE A 689 -52.66 -21.85 -2.42
C ILE A 689 -51.16 -21.60 -2.68
N VAL A 690 -50.41 -22.59 -3.16
CA VAL A 690 -48.98 -22.46 -3.48
C VAL A 690 -48.74 -21.52 -4.66
N GLN A 691 -49.60 -21.54 -5.70
CA GLN A 691 -49.42 -20.68 -6.88
C GLN A 691 -49.75 -19.19 -6.68
N ARG A 692 -50.38 -18.78 -5.57
CA ARG A 692 -50.70 -17.36 -5.32
C ARG A 692 -49.58 -16.56 -4.65
N ARG A 693 -48.41 -17.16 -4.37
CA ARG A 693 -47.28 -16.49 -3.69
C ARG A 693 -46.18 -15.94 -4.61
N THR A 694 -46.40 -15.84 -5.91
CA THR A 694 -45.40 -15.26 -6.85
C THR A 694 -45.98 -14.18 -7.75
N LEU A 695 -46.60 -13.15 -7.17
CA LEU A 695 -46.85 -11.85 -7.82
C LEU A 695 -47.10 -10.79 -6.73
N ASN A 696 -45.99 -10.28 -6.17
CA ASN A 696 -45.76 -8.89 -5.73
C ASN A 696 -44.43 -8.79 -5.00
#